data_AF-A0A0S8FHH2-F1
#
_entry.id   AF-A0A0S8FHH2-F1
#
_cell.length_a   1.000
_cell.length_b   1.000
_cell.length_c   1.000
_cell.angle_alpha   90.00
_cell.angle_beta   90.00
_cell.angle_gamma   90.00
#
_symmetry.space_group_name_H-M   'P 1'
#
loop_
_entity.id
_entity.type
_entity.pdbx_description
1 polymer ?
#
loop_
_entity_poly.entity_id
_entity_poly.type
_entity_poly.pdbx_seq_one_letter_code
_entity_poly.pdbx_strand_id
1 'polypeptide(L)'
;DRLQEAGLRGWYVTDLSELADLDPSSDILIFAPGAAGPAAGADDMPTVGREQESAALISEFLNAGGRVLVLEQTSLEGLPVSAALVPHASTMTFPLAWDHPVLRGIGPDDLKFWRGDHYVTRWEVRRPTEHGARALAVSGGNEHLDQAPIVELRAGGGTVLLCQALVAEKLDAEPVARRLLRNALHYLADTEPTGAATVVVSDQEAFEGSLRELGVDFRTVDALQAPAVAGTPLVILHGGGERVERSVPRLRAHLSNGATVYWHAPDPDAFARLAGEVGLEGLRIGPAQGPVSIARRQHELLAGVSREDLYFTGPVRSWMRDADIDPTVADRAVEPDVPTGEMHSIPLADLSLEGTYVDLTDEGISFATNGTATGDLDVGDAGFYVLVLRLSGTPSQGGLPVASVRVDGREVASVGLTQQEPRDYPLLLELPAGTSRLTVAFVNDLFVGGEDRNMMLRGLAVTGRPWKPQGLEMPVQPAVLAVVQAGAGRLVLDGVRWDTNAANRTKGYRYASGLLANLGATFDRAEPAPVWIPGGRFEPVGQIAYSRKQPDQFAIFSAGAYAATFRCLADGSYNVLIRGRSTPAGGVFANAAVSVDGELVHEVNLHSSSDRVYRVGTLRLTAGLHTVTVEFTNDRTIDGEDRNLFVRDVGFRSNR
;
A
#
# COMPACT_ATOMS: atom_id res chain seq x y z
N ASP A 1 8.32 29.86 -22.10
CA ASP A 1 8.19 31.19 -21.47
C ASP A 1 8.75 31.19 -20.05
N ARG A 2 7.97 31.05 -18.98
CA ARG A 2 8.48 31.21 -17.59
C ARG A 2 9.64 30.29 -17.20
N LEU A 3 9.62 29.02 -17.63
CA LEU A 3 10.73 28.08 -17.38
C LEU A 3 12.00 28.47 -18.16
N GLN A 4 11.84 28.97 -19.39
CA GLN A 4 12.96 29.43 -20.21
C GLN A 4 13.57 30.74 -19.68
N GLU A 5 12.73 31.66 -19.17
CA GLU A 5 13.19 32.86 -18.45
C GLU A 5 14.03 32.50 -17.21
N ALA A 6 13.72 31.38 -16.56
CA ALA A 6 14.50 30.83 -15.45
C ALA A 6 15.79 30.11 -15.88
N GLY A 7 16.13 30.13 -17.18
CA GLY A 7 17.37 29.55 -17.72
C GLY A 7 17.29 28.07 -18.06
N LEU A 8 16.12 27.44 -17.99
CA LEU A 8 15.94 26.06 -18.46
C LEU A 8 15.90 26.05 -20.00
N ARG A 9 16.76 25.22 -20.59
CA ARG A 9 16.65 24.89 -22.02
C ARG A 9 15.47 23.93 -22.18
N GLY A 10 14.52 24.31 -23.02
CA GLY A 10 13.37 23.48 -23.34
C GLY A 10 12.67 24.04 -24.56
N TRP A 11 11.90 23.20 -25.23
CA TRP A 11 11.02 23.60 -26.33
C TRP A 11 9.59 23.17 -26.01
N TYR A 12 8.65 23.81 -26.69
CA TYR A 12 7.25 23.41 -26.61
C TYR A 12 7.01 22.31 -27.61
N VAL A 13 6.53 21.16 -27.14
CA VAL A 13 6.03 20.09 -28.01
C VAL A 13 4.72 20.59 -28.60
N THR A 14 4.75 20.98 -29.88
CA THR A 14 3.55 21.44 -30.60
C THR A 14 2.98 20.36 -31.52
N ASP A 15 3.83 19.42 -31.93
CA ASP A 15 3.49 18.19 -32.61
C ASP A 15 3.89 16.99 -31.72
N LEU A 16 2.98 16.05 -31.52
CA LEU A 16 3.20 14.90 -30.65
C LEU A 16 4.22 13.90 -31.22
N SER A 17 4.52 13.98 -32.52
CA SER A 17 5.63 13.24 -33.13
C SER A 17 7.00 13.67 -32.61
N GLU A 18 7.15 14.91 -32.11
CA GLU A 18 8.39 15.40 -31.47
C GLU A 18 8.71 14.63 -30.17
N LEU A 19 7.73 13.91 -29.59
CA LEU A 19 7.98 13.05 -28.42
C LEU A 19 8.92 11.88 -28.75
N ALA A 20 9.04 11.49 -30.02
CA ALA A 20 9.96 10.44 -30.46
C ALA A 20 11.43 10.85 -30.33
N ASP A 21 11.73 12.16 -30.27
CA ASP A 21 13.09 12.69 -30.17
C ASP A 21 13.56 12.89 -28.71
N LEU A 22 12.71 12.58 -27.71
CA LEU A 22 13.06 12.73 -26.30
C LEU A 22 14.15 11.73 -25.88
N ASP A 23 15.19 12.24 -25.23
CA ASP A 23 16.22 11.42 -24.60
C ASP A 23 15.83 11.07 -23.16
N PRO A 24 15.46 9.81 -22.85
CA PRO A 24 15.03 9.41 -21.51
C PRO A 24 16.10 9.61 -20.43
N SER A 25 17.38 9.71 -20.80
CA SER A 25 18.49 9.91 -19.87
C SER A 25 18.69 11.37 -19.45
N SER A 26 18.25 12.33 -20.27
CA SER A 26 18.55 13.77 -20.04
C SER A 26 17.32 14.67 -20.04
N ASP A 27 16.23 14.28 -20.71
CA ASP A 27 15.03 15.09 -20.84
C ASP A 27 13.98 14.81 -19.75
N ILE A 28 13.20 15.84 -19.43
CA ILE A 28 12.02 15.77 -18.56
C ILE A 28 10.82 16.24 -19.36
N LEU A 29 9.80 15.38 -19.49
CA LEU A 29 8.54 15.74 -20.14
C LEU A 29 7.61 16.41 -19.11
N ILE A 30 7.14 17.62 -19.41
CA ILE A 30 6.27 18.39 -18.51
C ILE A 30 4.89 18.56 -19.15
N PHE A 31 3.85 18.01 -18.52
CA PHE A 31 2.47 18.34 -18.87
C PHE A 31 2.07 19.63 -18.17
N ALA A 32 1.87 20.68 -18.98
CA ALA A 32 1.33 21.95 -18.51
C ALA A 32 -0.11 21.80 -17.98
N PRO A 33 -0.62 22.78 -17.23
CA PRO A 33 -1.96 22.70 -16.65
C PRO A 33 -3.02 22.47 -17.73
N GLY A 34 -3.88 21.47 -17.53
CA GLY A 34 -4.94 21.09 -18.47
C GLY A 34 -4.47 20.53 -19.82
N ALA A 35 -3.18 20.19 -19.97
CA ALA A 35 -2.64 19.58 -21.18
C ALA A 35 -3.07 18.12 -21.38
N ALA A 36 -3.37 17.40 -20.29
CA ALA A 36 -3.98 16.08 -20.38
C ALA A 36 -5.44 16.24 -20.83
N GLY A 37 -5.71 15.82 -22.07
CA GLY A 37 -6.99 16.09 -22.71
C GLY A 37 -8.08 15.10 -22.32
N PRO A 38 -9.34 15.55 -22.20
CA PRO A 38 -10.49 14.74 -22.61
C PRO A 38 -10.66 14.85 -24.14
N ALA A 39 -11.02 13.75 -24.82
CA ALA A 39 -11.33 13.78 -26.25
C ALA A 39 -12.78 13.37 -26.56
N ALA A 40 -13.54 14.34 -27.09
CA ALA A 40 -14.91 14.26 -27.65
C ALA A 40 -16.08 14.13 -26.66
N GLY A 41 -17.15 14.88 -26.95
CA GLY A 41 -18.34 15.00 -26.10
C GLY A 41 -19.11 13.70 -25.94
N ALA A 42 -19.91 13.64 -24.87
CA ALA A 42 -20.71 12.50 -24.44
C ALA A 42 -21.78 12.02 -25.46
N ASP A 43 -21.82 12.57 -26.68
CA ASP A 43 -22.79 12.22 -27.73
C ASP A 43 -22.18 11.50 -28.94
N ASP A 44 -20.85 11.31 -29.01
CA ASP A 44 -20.23 10.54 -30.09
C ASP A 44 -20.13 9.04 -29.79
N MET A 45 -20.25 8.23 -30.85
CA MET A 45 -20.10 6.77 -30.82
C MET A 45 -18.72 6.39 -30.26
N PRO A 46 -18.64 5.46 -29.28
CA PRO A 46 -17.36 5.01 -28.72
C PRO A 46 -16.45 4.51 -29.84
N THR A 47 -15.23 5.03 -29.92
CA THR A 47 -14.33 4.78 -31.05
C THR A 47 -12.98 4.27 -30.55
N VAL A 48 -12.67 3.00 -30.83
CA VAL A 48 -11.41 2.32 -30.51
C VAL A 48 -10.49 2.28 -31.74
N GLY A 49 -9.22 1.96 -31.54
CA GLY A 49 -8.25 1.89 -32.65
C GLY A 49 -7.84 3.25 -33.21
N ARG A 50 -8.26 4.35 -32.57
CA ARG A 50 -7.60 5.64 -32.77
C ARG A 50 -6.18 5.51 -32.26
N GLU A 51 -5.22 5.82 -33.13
CA GLU A 51 -3.82 5.83 -32.77
C GLU A 51 -3.62 6.82 -31.61
N GLN A 52 -3.36 6.28 -30.41
CA GLN A 52 -2.87 7.08 -29.29
C GLN A 52 -1.35 7.19 -29.41
N GLU A 53 -0.85 7.62 -30.57
CA GLU A 53 0.60 7.70 -30.85
C GLU A 53 1.33 8.41 -29.72
N SER A 54 0.75 9.49 -29.20
CA SER A 54 1.28 10.23 -28.06
C SER A 54 1.39 9.39 -26.80
N ALA A 55 0.35 8.63 -26.43
CA ALA A 55 0.38 7.75 -25.26
C ALA A 55 1.40 6.61 -25.43
N ALA A 56 1.56 6.10 -26.66
CA ALA A 56 2.59 5.11 -26.99
C ALA A 56 4.00 5.69 -26.84
N LEU A 57 4.26 6.88 -27.40
CA LEU A 57 5.55 7.57 -27.27
C LEU A 57 5.86 7.92 -25.80
N ILE A 58 4.86 8.37 -25.03
CA ILE A 58 5.04 8.60 -23.58
C ILE A 58 5.34 7.29 -22.86
N SER A 59 4.66 6.20 -23.22
CA SER A 59 4.91 4.88 -22.65
C SER A 59 6.32 4.39 -22.98
N GLU A 60 6.78 4.55 -24.22
CA GLU A 60 8.14 4.22 -24.65
C GLU A 60 9.19 5.04 -23.90
N PHE A 61 8.98 6.36 -23.80
CA PHE A 61 9.82 7.27 -23.03
C PHE A 61 9.93 6.84 -21.55
N LEU A 62 8.79 6.59 -20.88
CA LEU A 62 8.77 6.11 -19.50
C LEU A 62 9.45 4.74 -19.35
N ASN A 63 9.13 3.78 -20.22
CA ASN A 63 9.73 2.46 -20.20
C ASN A 63 11.25 2.48 -20.39
N ALA A 64 11.77 3.48 -21.09
CA ALA A 64 13.20 3.70 -21.29
C ALA A 64 13.89 4.48 -20.16
N GLY A 65 13.18 4.82 -19.07
CA GLY A 65 13.75 5.55 -17.93
C GLY A 65 13.38 7.04 -17.87
N GLY A 66 12.53 7.51 -18.78
CA GLY A 66 12.11 8.90 -18.87
C GLY A 66 11.42 9.41 -17.60
N ARG A 67 11.47 10.74 -17.43
CA ARG A 67 10.92 11.44 -16.26
C ARG A 67 9.80 12.38 -16.68
N VAL A 68 8.64 12.23 -16.07
CA VAL A 68 7.44 13.00 -16.42
C VAL A 68 6.96 13.80 -15.21
N LEU A 69 6.78 15.10 -15.37
CA LEU A 69 6.10 15.98 -14.42
C LEU A 69 4.70 16.31 -14.96
N VAL A 70 3.67 15.96 -14.22
CA VAL A 70 2.28 16.32 -14.56
C VAL A 70 1.79 17.37 -13.60
N LEU A 71 1.62 18.60 -14.11
CA LEU A 71 1.06 19.72 -13.33
C LEU A 71 -0.49 19.60 -13.28
N GLU A 72 -1.17 20.62 -12.79
CA GLU A 72 -2.59 20.57 -12.41
C GLU A 72 -3.49 20.15 -13.59
N GLN A 73 -4.28 19.07 -13.43
CA GLN A 73 -5.18 18.57 -14.46
C GLN A 73 -6.61 18.40 -13.92
N THR A 74 -7.56 18.27 -14.82
CA THR A 74 -8.93 17.82 -14.50
C THR A 74 -9.20 16.39 -14.99
N SER A 75 -8.25 15.80 -15.74
CA SER A 75 -8.27 14.43 -16.24
C SER A 75 -6.83 13.91 -16.37
N LEU A 76 -6.64 12.59 -16.26
CA LEU A 76 -5.39 11.91 -16.63
C LEU A 76 -5.58 11.03 -17.87
N GLU A 77 -6.69 11.19 -18.58
CA GLU A 77 -6.97 10.45 -19.81
C GLU A 77 -5.86 10.68 -20.84
N GLY A 78 -5.45 9.61 -21.53
CA GLY A 78 -4.34 9.63 -22.48
C GLY A 78 -2.94 9.55 -21.86
N LEU A 79 -2.81 9.65 -20.53
CA LEU A 79 -1.54 9.37 -19.84
C LEU A 79 -1.44 7.88 -19.49
N PRO A 80 -0.28 7.22 -19.74
CA PRO A 80 -0.08 5.81 -19.42
C PRO A 80 0.27 5.61 -17.93
N VAL A 81 -0.61 6.07 -17.04
CA VAL A 81 -0.43 6.01 -15.58
C VAL A 81 -1.63 5.38 -14.90
N SER A 82 -1.37 4.55 -13.88
CA SER A 82 -2.44 3.97 -13.06
C SER A 82 -2.79 4.89 -11.89
N ALA A 83 -3.46 6.00 -12.21
CA ALA A 83 -3.93 6.97 -11.24
C ALA A 83 -5.26 7.58 -11.69
N ALA A 84 -6.05 8.04 -10.72
CA ALA A 84 -7.31 8.72 -10.96
C ALA A 84 -7.36 10.05 -10.22
N LEU A 85 -7.96 11.05 -10.84
CA LEU A 85 -8.24 12.33 -10.20
C LEU A 85 -9.65 12.36 -9.62
N VAL A 86 -9.79 13.03 -8.49
CA VAL A 86 -11.08 13.32 -7.85
C VAL A 86 -11.25 14.83 -7.67
N PRO A 87 -12.46 15.37 -7.85
CA PRO A 87 -12.74 16.77 -7.55
C PRO A 87 -12.70 16.97 -6.03
N HIS A 88 -11.56 17.40 -5.52
CA HIS A 88 -11.31 17.60 -4.11
C HIS A 88 -10.45 18.86 -3.94
N ALA A 89 -11.09 19.94 -3.49
CA ALA A 89 -10.43 21.22 -3.33
C ALA A 89 -10.01 21.40 -1.86
N SER A 90 -8.71 21.47 -1.61
CA SER A 90 -8.17 21.58 -0.25
C SER A 90 -7.50 22.94 -0.04
N THR A 91 -7.83 23.59 1.06
CA THR A 91 -7.12 24.78 1.55
C THR A 91 -5.96 24.43 2.48
N MET A 92 -5.87 23.16 2.91
CA MET A 92 -4.81 22.63 3.75
C MET A 92 -4.45 21.22 3.28
N THR A 93 -3.16 20.96 3.13
CA THR A 93 -2.63 19.62 2.88
C THR A 93 -1.44 19.37 3.80
N PHE A 94 -1.07 18.11 3.97
CA PHE A 94 -0.09 17.69 4.97
C PHE A 94 1.01 16.88 4.30
N PRO A 95 2.29 17.24 4.53
CA PRO A 95 3.40 16.45 4.02
C PRO A 95 3.40 15.08 4.69
N LEU A 96 3.57 14.03 3.88
CA LEU A 96 3.63 12.64 4.31
C LEU A 96 5.06 12.08 4.17
N ALA A 97 5.73 12.35 3.04
CA ALA A 97 7.11 11.93 2.79
C ALA A 97 8.09 13.08 3.06
N TRP A 98 8.29 13.40 4.34
CA TRP A 98 9.02 14.59 4.82
C TRP A 98 10.43 14.75 4.25
N ASP A 99 11.15 13.65 4.11
CA ASP A 99 12.54 13.64 3.65
C ASP A 99 12.67 13.58 2.12
N HIS A 100 11.52 13.52 1.41
CA HIS A 100 11.51 13.46 -0.04
C HIS A 100 12.07 14.75 -0.65
N PRO A 101 12.99 14.69 -1.64
CA PRO A 101 13.64 15.89 -2.21
C PRO A 101 12.66 16.96 -2.73
N VAL A 102 11.51 16.55 -3.27
CA VAL A 102 10.42 17.44 -3.70
C VAL A 102 9.94 18.37 -2.57
N LEU A 103 9.91 17.89 -1.33
CA LEU A 103 9.48 18.65 -0.15
C LEU A 103 10.62 19.36 0.59
N ARG A 104 11.84 19.39 0.03
CA ARG A 104 13.00 20.01 0.68
C ARG A 104 12.75 21.47 1.08
N GLY A 105 12.65 21.68 2.39
CA GLY A 105 12.37 22.97 3.03
C GLY A 105 10.93 23.47 2.82
N ILE A 106 9.99 22.55 2.64
CA ILE A 106 8.54 22.79 2.65
C ILE A 106 7.99 22.06 3.88
N GLY A 107 7.54 22.82 4.88
CA GLY A 107 6.94 22.31 6.10
C GLY A 107 5.41 22.18 6.01
N PRO A 108 4.75 21.75 7.09
CA PRO A 108 3.31 21.55 7.08
C PRO A 108 2.55 22.87 6.96
N ASP A 109 3.11 24.00 7.39
CA ASP A 109 2.45 25.31 7.27
C ASP A 109 2.60 25.93 5.87
N ASP A 110 3.60 25.49 5.10
CA ASP A 110 3.80 25.93 3.72
C ASP A 110 2.74 25.35 2.76
N LEU A 111 2.07 24.27 3.16
CA LEU A 111 1.04 23.59 2.37
C LEU A 111 -0.38 23.97 2.82
N LYS A 112 -0.58 25.21 3.26
CA LYS A 112 -1.88 25.72 3.74
C LYS A 112 -2.14 27.14 3.25
N PHE A 113 -3.40 27.43 2.94
CA PHE A 113 -3.96 28.76 2.71
C PHE A 113 -3.20 29.62 1.68
N TRP A 114 -2.82 29.03 0.56
CA TRP A 114 -2.04 29.71 -0.49
C TRP A 114 -2.71 30.99 -0.99
N ARG A 115 -1.90 32.00 -1.37
CA ARG A 115 -2.40 33.34 -1.71
C ARG A 115 -3.50 33.36 -2.76
N GLY A 116 -4.38 34.36 -2.64
CA GLY A 116 -5.53 34.56 -3.53
C GLY A 116 -6.81 34.01 -2.89
N ASP A 117 -7.13 32.75 -3.21
CA ASP A 117 -8.38 32.07 -2.83
C ASP A 117 -8.17 30.98 -1.77
N HIS A 118 -6.99 30.92 -1.13
CA HIS A 118 -6.62 29.95 -0.09
C HIS A 118 -6.51 28.49 -0.51
N TYR A 119 -6.82 28.14 -1.76
CA TYR A 119 -6.71 26.77 -2.24
C TYR A 119 -5.26 26.37 -2.53
N VAL A 120 -4.90 25.18 -2.05
CA VAL A 120 -3.66 24.48 -2.44
C VAL A 120 -3.94 23.59 -3.64
N THR A 121 -5.12 22.98 -3.72
CA THR A 121 -5.57 22.06 -4.79
C THR A 121 -7.02 22.36 -5.20
N ARG A 122 -7.39 21.94 -6.41
CA ARG A 122 -8.80 21.88 -6.87
C ARG A 122 -9.24 20.45 -7.18
N TRP A 123 -8.30 19.66 -7.66
CA TRP A 123 -8.39 18.24 -7.92
C TRP A 123 -7.23 17.57 -7.22
N GLU A 124 -7.39 16.31 -6.86
CA GLU A 124 -6.33 15.53 -6.23
C GLU A 124 -6.28 14.12 -6.78
N VAL A 125 -5.12 13.48 -6.63
CA VAL A 125 -4.96 12.08 -6.98
C VAL A 125 -5.63 11.25 -5.89
N ARG A 126 -6.54 10.35 -6.26
CA ARG A 126 -6.94 9.27 -5.36
C ARG A 126 -5.73 8.40 -5.12
N ARG A 127 -5.29 8.29 -3.87
CA ARG A 127 -4.05 7.58 -3.49
C ARG A 127 -4.01 6.19 -4.15
N PRO A 128 -3.08 5.98 -5.09
CA PRO A 128 -3.02 4.71 -5.81
C PRO A 128 -2.53 3.58 -4.89
N THR A 129 -2.92 2.36 -5.24
CA THR A 129 -2.62 1.13 -4.49
C THR A 129 -1.53 0.29 -5.15
N GLU A 130 -0.93 0.77 -6.25
CA GLU A 130 -0.12 -0.02 -7.18
C GLU A 130 0.94 0.85 -7.85
N HIS A 131 1.84 0.24 -8.61
CA HIS A 131 2.87 0.92 -9.41
C HIS A 131 3.81 1.82 -8.58
N GLY A 132 4.17 1.33 -7.39
CA GLY A 132 5.13 1.97 -6.50
C GLY A 132 4.71 3.36 -6.03
N ALA A 133 3.40 3.58 -5.87
CA ALA A 133 2.87 4.89 -5.57
C ALA A 133 3.32 5.42 -4.20
N ARG A 134 3.88 6.62 -4.19
CA ARG A 134 4.24 7.34 -2.97
C ARG A 134 3.51 8.67 -2.91
N ALA A 135 2.58 8.79 -1.97
CA ALA A 135 1.96 10.08 -1.67
C ALA A 135 2.96 10.96 -0.91
N LEU A 136 3.39 12.06 -1.52
CA LEU A 136 4.32 13.00 -0.88
C LEU A 136 3.60 13.93 0.08
N ALA A 137 2.37 14.31 -0.27
CA ALA A 137 1.44 15.02 0.59
C ALA A 137 0.06 14.36 0.53
N VAL A 138 -0.73 14.55 1.57
CA VAL A 138 -2.11 14.05 1.69
C VAL A 138 -3.06 15.15 2.14
N SER A 139 -4.34 14.99 1.86
CA SER A 139 -5.40 15.85 2.39
C SER A 139 -6.46 14.98 3.09
N GLY A 140 -7.32 15.62 3.88
CA GLY A 140 -8.40 14.92 4.59
C GLY A 140 -9.66 14.85 3.73
N GLY A 141 -10.18 13.64 3.52
CA GLY A 141 -11.51 13.40 2.96
C GLY A 141 -12.60 13.33 4.04
N ASN A 142 -13.84 13.06 3.62
CA ASN A 142 -14.98 12.95 4.54
C ASN A 142 -14.82 11.86 5.61
N GLU A 143 -14.09 10.78 5.30
CA GLU A 143 -13.97 9.61 6.19
C GLU A 143 -12.55 9.03 6.25
N HIS A 144 -11.68 9.33 5.27
CA HIS A 144 -10.39 8.67 5.09
C HIS A 144 -9.32 9.62 4.51
N LEU A 145 -8.05 9.24 4.60
CA LEU A 145 -6.91 9.89 3.94
C LEU A 145 -6.69 9.30 2.54
N ASP A 146 -7.71 9.40 1.69
CA ASP A 146 -7.75 8.78 0.35
C ASP A 146 -7.22 9.68 -0.77
N GLN A 147 -6.93 10.95 -0.49
CA GLN A 147 -6.52 11.93 -1.48
C GLN A 147 -5.08 12.41 -1.25
N ALA A 148 -4.37 12.64 -2.34
CA ALA A 148 -3.01 13.12 -2.36
C ALA A 148 -2.82 14.23 -3.39
N PRO A 149 -2.44 15.45 -2.96
CA PRO A 149 -2.05 16.54 -3.84
C PRO A 149 -0.85 16.23 -4.72
N ILE A 150 0.10 15.44 -4.20
CA ILE A 150 1.38 15.17 -4.85
C ILE A 150 1.67 13.68 -4.70
N VAL A 151 1.83 12.98 -5.82
CA VAL A 151 2.11 11.53 -5.87
C VAL A 151 3.26 11.27 -6.83
N GLU A 152 4.23 10.48 -6.39
CA GLU A 152 5.22 9.86 -7.26
C GLU A 152 4.75 8.44 -7.65
N LEU A 153 4.91 8.06 -8.91
CA LEU A 153 4.60 6.73 -9.46
C LEU A 153 5.78 6.19 -10.26
N ARG A 154 5.89 4.86 -10.31
CA ARG A 154 6.81 4.13 -11.18
C ARG A 154 6.07 3.61 -12.40
N ALA A 155 6.75 3.64 -13.55
CA ALA A 155 6.18 3.24 -14.82
C ALA A 155 7.30 2.71 -15.72
N GLY A 156 7.42 1.38 -15.83
CA GLY A 156 8.60 0.75 -16.39
C GLY A 156 9.89 1.20 -15.67
N GLY A 157 10.91 1.61 -16.43
CA GLY A 157 12.13 2.17 -15.86
C GLY A 157 12.01 3.63 -15.38
N GLY A 158 10.90 4.31 -15.70
CA GLY A 158 10.73 5.75 -15.55
C GLY A 158 10.01 6.16 -14.27
N THR A 159 9.88 7.48 -14.09
CA THR A 159 9.22 8.10 -12.94
C THR A 159 8.21 9.14 -13.38
N VAL A 160 7.02 9.09 -12.80
CA VAL A 160 5.98 10.12 -12.99
C VAL A 160 5.74 10.85 -11.67
N LEU A 161 5.82 12.17 -11.68
CA LEU A 161 5.42 13.01 -10.56
C LEU A 161 4.11 13.73 -10.91
N LEU A 162 3.02 13.32 -10.30
CA LEU A 162 1.72 13.97 -10.37
C LEU A 162 1.66 15.07 -9.31
N CYS A 163 1.61 16.34 -9.73
CA CYS A 163 1.52 17.50 -8.85
C CYS A 163 0.22 18.27 -9.14
N GLN A 164 -0.81 18.01 -8.34
CA GLN A 164 -2.09 18.71 -8.42
C GLN A 164 -2.18 19.96 -7.51
N ALA A 165 -1.14 20.21 -6.70
CA ALA A 165 -0.98 21.51 -6.05
C ALA A 165 -0.92 22.61 -7.12
N LEU A 166 -1.55 23.77 -6.87
CA LEU A 166 -1.75 24.91 -7.77
C LEU A 166 -0.44 25.68 -8.08
N VAL A 167 0.63 24.94 -8.38
CA VAL A 167 2.00 25.39 -8.59
C VAL A 167 2.12 26.30 -9.81
N ALA A 168 1.53 25.94 -10.94
CA ALA A 168 1.57 26.74 -12.15
C ALA A 168 0.62 27.94 -12.05
N GLU A 169 -0.60 27.72 -11.55
CA GLU A 169 -1.60 28.77 -11.36
C GLU A 169 -1.07 29.88 -10.44
N LYS A 170 -0.37 29.51 -9.35
CA LYS A 170 0.08 30.44 -8.32
C LYS A 170 1.59 30.70 -8.33
N LEU A 171 2.29 30.37 -9.42
CA LEU A 171 3.74 30.49 -9.51
C LEU A 171 4.27 31.88 -9.14
N ASP A 172 3.57 32.95 -9.53
CA ASP A 172 4.00 34.33 -9.26
C ASP A 172 3.58 34.85 -7.88
N ALA A 173 2.50 34.30 -7.34
CA ALA A 173 1.92 34.77 -6.09
C ALA A 173 2.51 34.03 -4.89
N GLU A 174 2.71 32.71 -5.00
CA GLU A 174 3.04 31.85 -3.87
C GLU A 174 4.51 31.37 -3.91
N PRO A 175 5.38 31.84 -2.98
CA PRO A 175 6.76 31.37 -2.91
C PRO A 175 6.90 29.84 -2.76
N VAL A 176 5.97 29.19 -2.05
CA VAL A 176 5.99 27.73 -1.89
C VAL A 176 5.75 27.03 -3.22
N ALA A 177 4.86 27.55 -4.08
CA ALA A 177 4.64 27.02 -5.42
C ALA A 177 5.94 27.00 -6.26
N ARG A 178 6.69 28.11 -6.26
CA ARG A 178 8.00 28.18 -6.94
C ARG A 178 9.00 27.17 -6.37
N ARG A 179 9.06 27.05 -5.04
CA ARG A 179 9.98 26.13 -4.37
C ARG A 179 9.64 24.69 -4.72
N LEU A 180 8.35 24.34 -4.72
CA LEU A 180 7.86 23.01 -5.05
C LEU A 180 8.20 22.64 -6.51
N LEU A 181 7.95 23.54 -7.47
CA LEU A 181 8.33 23.33 -8.87
C LEU A 181 9.84 23.12 -9.03
N ARG A 182 10.65 23.97 -8.40
CA ARG A 182 12.11 23.86 -8.46
C ARG A 182 12.59 22.54 -7.88
N ASN A 183 12.09 22.15 -6.72
CA ASN A 183 12.46 20.89 -6.08
C ASN A 183 12.02 19.69 -6.92
N ALA A 184 10.84 19.73 -7.54
CA ALA A 184 10.34 18.71 -8.45
C ALA A 184 11.25 18.53 -9.68
N LEU A 185 11.67 19.62 -10.30
CA LEU A 185 12.57 19.58 -11.45
C LEU A 185 13.96 19.06 -11.07
N HIS A 186 14.54 19.50 -9.94
CA HIS A 186 15.81 18.94 -9.47
C HIS A 186 15.70 17.46 -9.14
N TYR A 187 14.64 17.06 -8.44
CA TYR A 187 14.40 15.66 -8.13
C TYR A 187 14.37 14.81 -9.40
N LEU A 188 13.53 15.17 -10.38
CA LEU A 188 13.41 14.42 -11.64
C LEU A 188 14.70 14.45 -12.47
N ALA A 189 15.48 15.53 -12.40
CA ALA A 189 16.78 15.59 -13.08
C ALA A 189 17.80 14.61 -12.46
N ASP A 190 17.78 14.47 -11.13
CA ASP A 190 18.69 13.61 -10.37
C ASP A 190 18.20 12.16 -10.26
N THR A 191 16.94 11.87 -10.62
CA THR A 191 16.36 10.51 -10.55
C THR A 191 17.00 9.58 -11.58
N GLU A 192 17.57 8.48 -11.10
CA GLU A 192 18.08 7.40 -11.94
C GLU A 192 16.97 6.40 -12.35
N PRO A 193 17.02 5.84 -13.57
CA PRO A 193 16.11 4.80 -14.00
C PRO A 193 16.23 3.51 -13.17
N THR A 194 15.10 2.86 -12.92
CA THR A 194 15.06 1.51 -12.32
C THR A 194 15.28 0.46 -13.40
N GLY A 195 16.35 -0.34 -13.33
CA GLY A 195 16.77 -1.20 -14.46
C GLY A 195 16.87 -2.70 -14.20
N ALA A 196 16.84 -3.17 -12.95
CA ALA A 196 17.09 -4.58 -12.65
C ALA A 196 15.84 -5.26 -12.09
N ALA A 197 15.36 -6.29 -12.79
CA ALA A 197 14.14 -7.01 -12.43
C ALA A 197 14.21 -7.59 -11.01
N THR A 198 13.09 -7.48 -10.30
CA THR A 198 12.90 -8.04 -8.96
C THR A 198 12.85 -9.57 -9.03
N VAL A 199 13.45 -10.24 -8.05
CA VAL A 199 13.49 -11.70 -7.99
C VAL A 199 12.65 -12.19 -6.82
N VAL A 200 11.70 -13.09 -7.09
CA VAL A 200 10.80 -13.65 -6.08
C VAL A 200 11.13 -15.12 -5.83
N VAL A 201 11.16 -15.50 -4.56
CA VAL A 201 11.19 -16.89 -4.09
C VAL A 201 9.96 -17.09 -3.22
N SER A 202 8.97 -17.79 -3.76
CA SER A 202 7.71 -18.08 -3.09
C SER A 202 7.21 -19.46 -3.53
N ASP A 203 6.58 -20.17 -2.59
CA ASP A 203 5.80 -21.40 -2.86
C ASP A 203 4.29 -21.10 -2.99
N GLN A 204 3.88 -19.83 -2.92
CA GLN A 204 2.47 -19.41 -2.89
C GLN A 204 2.08 -18.55 -4.10
N GLU A 205 1.27 -19.12 -5.00
CA GLU A 205 0.75 -18.43 -6.19
C GLU A 205 -0.14 -17.23 -5.84
N ALA A 206 -0.90 -17.28 -4.75
CA ALA A 206 -1.74 -16.17 -4.29
C ALA A 206 -0.92 -14.92 -3.92
N PHE A 207 0.26 -15.11 -3.32
CA PHE A 207 1.19 -14.02 -3.02
C PHE A 207 1.76 -13.41 -4.31
N GLU A 208 2.17 -14.25 -5.26
CA GLU A 208 2.60 -13.76 -6.58
C GLU A 208 1.49 -13.01 -7.32
N GLY A 209 0.24 -13.47 -7.20
CA GLY A 209 -0.93 -12.76 -7.71
C GLY A 209 -1.05 -11.36 -7.11
N SER A 210 -0.88 -11.23 -5.79
CA SER A 210 -0.89 -9.93 -5.12
C SER A 210 0.25 -9.02 -5.58
N LEU A 211 1.46 -9.54 -5.84
CA LEU A 211 2.56 -8.76 -6.41
C LEU A 211 2.23 -8.24 -7.82
N ARG A 212 1.62 -9.07 -8.67
CA ARG A 212 1.17 -8.65 -10.02
C ARG A 212 0.08 -7.58 -9.93
N GLU A 213 -0.84 -7.68 -8.98
CA GLU A 213 -1.86 -6.64 -8.75
C GLU A 213 -1.28 -5.34 -8.19
N LEU A 214 -0.16 -5.39 -7.46
CA LEU A 214 0.61 -4.21 -7.09
C LEU A 214 1.39 -3.61 -8.28
N GLY A 215 1.40 -4.29 -9.43
CA GLY A 215 2.15 -3.91 -10.63
C GLY A 215 3.65 -4.17 -10.52
N VAL A 216 4.10 -5.09 -9.68
CA VAL A 216 5.53 -5.40 -9.53
C VAL A 216 6.00 -6.25 -10.71
N ASP A 217 7.06 -5.81 -11.38
CA ASP A 217 7.74 -6.59 -12.43
C ASP A 217 8.75 -7.53 -11.76
N PHE A 218 8.44 -8.82 -11.74
CA PHE A 218 9.29 -9.83 -11.11
C PHE A 218 9.38 -11.13 -11.90
N ARG A 219 10.44 -11.88 -11.60
CA ARG A 219 10.61 -13.27 -12.01
C ARG A 219 10.67 -14.20 -10.80
N THR A 220 9.85 -15.24 -10.81
CA THR A 220 9.92 -16.31 -9.80
C THR A 220 11.06 -17.26 -10.10
N VAL A 221 11.76 -17.73 -9.06
CA VAL A 221 12.75 -18.81 -9.17
C VAL A 221 12.50 -19.92 -8.15
N ASP A 222 12.88 -21.15 -8.51
CA ASP A 222 12.83 -22.29 -7.60
C ASP A 222 13.90 -22.23 -6.49
N ALA A 223 15.04 -21.61 -6.79
CA ALA A 223 16.09 -21.35 -5.82
C ALA A 223 16.97 -20.20 -6.33
N LEU A 224 17.53 -19.42 -5.41
CA LEU A 224 18.51 -18.41 -5.77
C LEU A 224 19.79 -19.07 -6.27
N GLN A 225 20.20 -18.71 -7.49
CA GLN A 225 21.45 -19.11 -8.12
C GLN A 225 22.20 -17.89 -8.66
N ALA A 226 23.49 -18.02 -8.95
CA ALA A 226 24.34 -16.88 -9.34
C ALA A 226 23.82 -16.07 -10.56
N PRO A 227 23.31 -16.69 -11.67
CA PRO A 227 22.74 -15.92 -12.77
C PRO A 227 21.46 -15.17 -12.38
N ALA A 228 20.75 -15.67 -11.38
CA ALA A 228 19.48 -15.13 -10.95
C ALA A 228 19.65 -13.80 -10.17
N VAL A 229 20.63 -13.72 -9.27
CA VAL A 229 20.78 -12.57 -8.37
C VAL A 229 21.85 -11.57 -8.80
N ALA A 230 22.53 -11.82 -9.92
CA ALA A 230 23.58 -10.93 -10.41
C ALA A 230 22.99 -9.58 -10.83
N GLY A 231 23.39 -8.50 -10.15
CA GLY A 231 22.92 -7.14 -10.44
C GLY A 231 21.48 -6.84 -9.98
N THR A 232 20.80 -7.79 -9.33
CA THR A 232 19.48 -7.57 -8.74
C THR A 232 19.63 -6.80 -7.41
N PRO A 233 19.01 -5.62 -7.24
CA PRO A 233 19.10 -4.87 -5.99
C PRO A 233 18.16 -5.41 -4.90
N LEU A 234 17.07 -6.09 -5.29
CA LEU A 234 16.02 -6.59 -4.40
C LEU A 234 15.64 -8.04 -4.69
N VAL A 235 15.73 -8.88 -3.66
CA VAL A 235 15.15 -10.23 -3.62
C VAL A 235 13.97 -10.24 -2.65
N ILE A 236 12.83 -10.78 -3.09
CA ILE A 236 11.63 -10.97 -2.28
C ILE A 236 11.49 -12.45 -1.91
N LEU A 237 11.36 -12.74 -0.62
CA LEU A 237 11.02 -14.04 -0.05
C LEU A 237 9.60 -13.95 0.54
N HIS A 238 8.87 -15.06 0.50
CA HIS A 238 7.57 -15.17 1.16
C HIS A 238 7.45 -16.45 1.97
N GLY A 239 6.96 -16.35 3.20
CA GLY A 239 6.66 -17.53 4.01
C GLY A 239 7.91 -18.30 4.43
N GLY A 240 7.86 -19.62 4.22
CA GLY A 240 9.00 -20.53 4.34
C GLY A 240 8.96 -21.51 3.17
N GLY A 241 9.34 -22.76 3.42
CA GLY A 241 9.24 -23.82 2.42
C GLY A 241 10.53 -24.10 1.69
N GLU A 242 10.46 -25.10 0.81
CA GLU A 242 11.64 -25.73 0.22
C GLU A 242 12.42 -24.75 -0.68
N ARG A 243 11.72 -23.86 -1.41
CA ARG A 243 12.37 -22.86 -2.27
C ARG A 243 13.18 -21.84 -1.47
N VAL A 244 12.64 -21.38 -0.34
CA VAL A 244 13.32 -20.44 0.57
C VAL A 244 14.54 -21.13 1.18
N GLU A 245 14.39 -22.35 1.70
CA GLU A 245 15.48 -23.11 2.33
C GLU A 245 16.65 -23.38 1.37
N ARG A 246 16.37 -23.78 0.13
CA ARG A 246 17.40 -24.01 -0.90
C ARG A 246 18.17 -22.74 -1.29
N SER A 247 17.62 -21.56 -1.01
CA SER A 247 18.17 -20.27 -1.43
C SER A 247 19.20 -19.67 -0.45
N VAL A 248 19.32 -20.23 0.75
CA VAL A 248 20.02 -19.64 1.90
C VAL A 248 21.50 -19.35 1.68
N PRO A 249 22.33 -20.27 1.14
CA PRO A 249 23.74 -19.97 0.91
C PRO A 249 23.94 -18.76 -0.03
N ARG A 250 22.99 -18.53 -0.95
CA ARG A 250 23.02 -17.39 -1.86
C ARG A 250 22.45 -16.13 -1.25
N LEU A 251 21.47 -16.22 -0.34
CA LEU A 251 21.01 -15.07 0.45
C LEU A 251 22.17 -14.44 1.23
N ARG A 252 22.97 -15.24 1.95
CA ARG A 252 24.16 -14.75 2.67
C ARG A 252 25.13 -14.02 1.75
N ALA A 253 25.43 -14.59 0.58
CA ALA A 253 26.32 -13.97 -0.40
C ALA A 253 25.75 -12.67 -0.97
N HIS A 254 24.44 -12.63 -1.24
CA HIS A 254 23.74 -11.46 -1.76
C HIS A 254 23.75 -10.29 -0.76
N LEU A 255 23.42 -10.58 0.50
CA LEU A 255 23.51 -9.64 1.61
C LEU A 255 24.95 -9.15 1.82
N SER A 256 25.94 -10.03 1.72
CA SER A 256 27.36 -9.65 1.82
C SER A 256 27.81 -8.68 0.71
N ASN A 257 27.14 -8.69 -0.44
CA ASN A 257 27.41 -7.79 -1.57
C ASN A 257 26.67 -6.44 -1.50
N GLY A 258 25.95 -6.15 -0.41
CA GLY A 258 25.26 -4.87 -0.23
C GLY A 258 23.79 -4.85 -0.68
N ALA A 259 23.24 -5.99 -1.11
CA ALA A 259 21.88 -6.04 -1.64
C ALA A 259 20.80 -6.07 -0.54
N THR A 260 19.56 -5.80 -0.94
CA THR A 260 18.38 -5.86 -0.04
C THR A 260 17.63 -7.17 -0.25
N VAL A 261 17.31 -7.84 0.85
CA VAL A 261 16.37 -8.97 0.88
C VAL A 261 15.13 -8.53 1.65
N TYR A 262 13.95 -8.63 1.04
CA TYR A 262 12.66 -8.43 1.69
C TYR A 262 12.01 -9.79 1.92
N TRP A 263 11.67 -10.11 3.17
CA TRP A 263 11.05 -11.37 3.54
C TRP A 263 9.68 -11.11 4.15
N HIS A 264 8.66 -11.37 3.35
CA HIS A 264 7.25 -11.26 3.71
C HIS A 264 6.78 -12.50 4.48
N ALA A 265 6.00 -12.28 5.53
CA ALA A 265 5.39 -13.29 6.38
C ALA A 265 6.35 -14.45 6.74
N PRO A 266 7.57 -14.20 7.27
CA PRO A 266 8.56 -15.25 7.50
C PRO A 266 7.98 -16.37 8.36
N ASP A 267 8.14 -17.60 7.89
CA ASP A 267 7.74 -18.78 8.66
C ASP A 267 8.66 -18.95 9.88
N PRO A 268 8.14 -19.16 11.12
CA PRO A 268 8.97 -19.25 12.31
C PRO A 268 10.04 -20.35 12.27
N ASP A 269 9.68 -21.52 11.75
CA ASP A 269 10.60 -22.66 11.71
C ASP A 269 11.67 -22.45 10.64
N ALA A 270 11.28 -21.92 9.47
CA ALA A 270 12.24 -21.52 8.44
C ALA A 270 13.16 -20.41 8.96
N PHE A 271 12.63 -19.39 9.62
CA PHE A 271 13.44 -18.34 10.21
C PHE A 271 14.44 -18.90 11.23
N ALA A 272 13.99 -19.76 12.15
CA ALA A 272 14.85 -20.36 13.18
C ALA A 272 16.00 -21.19 12.57
N ARG A 273 15.73 -21.93 11.49
CA ARG A 273 16.78 -22.69 10.76
C ARG A 273 17.82 -21.77 10.11
N LEU A 274 17.41 -20.56 9.72
CA LEU A 274 18.19 -19.70 8.84
C LEU A 274 18.81 -18.50 9.56
N ALA A 275 18.36 -18.19 10.78
CA ALA A 275 18.76 -17.01 11.52
C ALA A 275 20.29 -16.87 11.65
N GLY A 276 20.99 -17.93 12.06
CA GLY A 276 22.46 -17.93 12.16
C GLY A 276 23.18 -17.79 10.82
N GLU A 277 22.57 -18.24 9.72
CA GLU A 277 23.15 -18.12 8.39
C GLU A 277 23.12 -16.68 7.86
N VAL A 278 22.11 -15.89 8.24
CA VAL A 278 21.93 -14.52 7.73
C VAL A 278 22.12 -13.43 8.79
N GLY A 279 22.70 -13.77 9.95
CA GLY A 279 23.08 -12.78 10.98
C GLY A 279 21.92 -12.31 11.86
N LEU A 280 20.89 -13.14 12.04
CA LEU A 280 19.71 -12.87 12.85
C LEU A 280 19.75 -13.62 14.20
N GLU A 281 20.94 -13.93 14.69
CA GLU A 281 21.12 -14.62 15.96
C GLU A 281 20.52 -13.80 17.11
N GLY A 282 19.80 -14.46 18.02
CA GLY A 282 19.08 -13.79 19.10
C GLY A 282 17.74 -13.16 18.68
N LEU A 283 17.28 -13.39 17.44
CA LEU A 283 15.93 -13.07 17.00
C LEU A 283 15.13 -14.34 16.76
N ARG A 284 13.81 -14.24 16.91
CA ARG A 284 12.85 -15.25 16.48
C ARG A 284 11.61 -14.58 15.90
N ILE A 285 10.81 -15.34 15.17
CA ILE A 285 9.48 -14.90 14.74
C ILE A 285 8.46 -15.45 15.73
N GLY A 286 7.70 -14.56 16.36
CA GLY A 286 6.63 -14.93 17.27
C GLY A 286 5.26 -14.50 16.75
N PRO A 287 4.16 -15.11 17.23
CA PRO A 287 2.82 -14.69 16.86
C PRO A 287 2.54 -13.28 17.36
N ALA A 288 1.95 -12.45 16.52
CA ALA A 288 1.56 -11.07 16.81
C ALA A 288 0.16 -10.77 16.29
N GLN A 289 -0.45 -9.72 16.83
CA GLN A 289 -1.71 -9.15 16.35
C GLN A 289 -1.62 -7.63 16.45
N GLY A 290 -2.48 -6.93 15.69
CA GLY A 290 -2.62 -5.48 15.77
C GLY A 290 -3.00 -4.97 17.17
N PRO A 291 -2.92 -3.64 17.39
CA PRO A 291 -2.63 -2.59 16.40
C PRO A 291 -1.15 -2.48 16.01
N VAL A 292 -0.90 -1.88 14.85
CA VAL A 292 0.44 -1.50 14.37
C VAL A 292 0.58 0.02 14.40
N SER A 293 1.61 0.50 15.07
CA SER A 293 1.90 1.92 15.26
C SER A 293 3.22 2.30 14.61
N ILE A 294 3.23 3.41 13.87
CA ILE A 294 4.47 3.97 13.29
C ILE A 294 5.32 4.58 14.40
N ALA A 295 6.46 3.95 14.71
CA ALA A 295 7.41 4.40 15.72
C ALA A 295 8.34 5.50 15.18
N ARG A 296 8.78 5.36 13.92
CA ARG A 296 9.69 6.30 13.24
C ARG A 296 9.06 6.84 11.95
N ARG A 297 8.34 7.96 12.05
CA ARG A 297 7.62 8.58 10.91
C ARG A 297 8.51 8.98 9.72
N GLN A 298 9.79 9.21 9.97
CA GLN A 298 10.79 9.62 8.97
C GLN A 298 11.67 8.45 8.50
N HIS A 299 11.29 7.21 8.83
CA HIS A 299 12.03 6.06 8.33
C HIS A 299 11.83 5.93 6.82
N GLU A 300 12.91 5.75 6.05
CA GLU A 300 12.88 5.74 4.59
C GLU A 300 11.91 4.71 3.99
N LEU A 301 11.81 3.53 4.61
CA LEU A 301 10.86 2.47 4.18
C LEU A 301 9.39 2.87 4.32
N LEU A 302 9.08 3.87 5.14
CA LEU A 302 7.73 4.38 5.36
C LEU A 302 7.46 5.69 4.60
N ALA A 303 8.36 6.11 3.70
CA ALA A 303 8.13 7.27 2.85
C ALA A 303 6.86 7.04 1.99
N GLY A 304 5.87 7.92 2.15
CA GLY A 304 4.56 7.80 1.49
C GLY A 304 3.55 6.87 2.16
N VAL A 305 3.91 6.27 3.30
CA VAL A 305 3.04 5.43 4.13
C VAL A 305 2.47 6.26 5.29
N SER A 306 1.15 6.32 5.38
CA SER A 306 0.42 6.97 6.46
C SER A 306 0.08 5.99 7.57
N ARG A 307 -0.32 6.51 8.74
CA ARG A 307 -0.84 5.66 9.82
C ARG A 307 -2.11 4.91 9.42
N GLU A 308 -2.94 5.51 8.58
CA GLU A 308 -4.17 4.86 8.11
C GLU A 308 -3.86 3.57 7.33
N ASP A 309 -2.71 3.51 6.64
CA ASP A 309 -2.31 2.34 5.86
C ASP A 309 -1.93 1.14 6.73
N LEU A 310 -1.69 1.35 8.02
CA LEU A 310 -1.41 0.31 9.01
C LEU A 310 -2.50 0.23 10.10
N TYR A 311 -3.53 1.07 10.02
CA TYR A 311 -4.68 1.06 10.92
C TYR A 311 -5.83 0.30 10.27
N PHE A 312 -5.72 -1.02 10.27
CA PHE A 312 -6.78 -1.87 9.75
C PHE A 312 -7.95 -1.89 10.72
N THR A 313 -9.14 -1.83 10.16
CA THR A 313 -10.39 -1.69 10.89
C THR A 313 -11.28 -2.89 10.62
N GLY A 314 -11.90 -3.42 11.66
CA GLY A 314 -12.98 -4.38 11.56
C GLY A 314 -14.28 -3.75 11.05
N PRO A 315 -15.37 -4.52 10.97
CA PRO A 315 -16.66 -4.00 10.51
C PRO A 315 -17.15 -2.84 11.39
N VAL A 316 -17.56 -1.74 10.76
CA VAL A 316 -18.15 -0.58 11.44
C VAL A 316 -19.55 -0.97 11.93
N ARG A 317 -19.71 -1.11 13.26
CA ARG A 317 -20.96 -1.60 13.86
C ARG A 317 -22.00 -0.49 14.10
N SER A 318 -21.56 0.76 14.22
CA SER A 318 -22.42 1.94 14.41
C SER A 318 -21.64 3.20 14.08
N TRP A 319 -22.31 4.21 13.52
CA TRP A 319 -21.74 5.53 13.28
C TRP A 319 -21.39 6.30 14.58
N MET A 320 -21.86 5.83 15.75
CA MET A 320 -21.55 6.40 17.07
C MET A 320 -20.36 5.72 17.77
N ARG A 321 -19.75 4.68 17.18
CA ARG A 321 -18.61 3.97 17.77
C ARG A 321 -17.45 3.97 16.81
N ASP A 322 -16.24 4.10 17.35
CA ASP A 322 -15.02 3.86 16.60
C ASP A 322 -15.00 2.42 16.09
N ALA A 323 -14.48 2.22 14.88
CA ALA A 323 -14.28 0.89 14.35
C ALA A 323 -13.25 0.14 15.21
N ASP A 324 -13.56 -1.11 15.57
CA ASP A 324 -12.60 -1.98 16.23
C ASP A 324 -11.36 -2.12 15.35
N ILE A 325 -10.17 -2.12 15.95
CA ILE A 325 -8.94 -2.47 15.24
C ILE A 325 -9.07 -3.91 14.76
N ASP A 326 -8.77 -4.15 13.49
CA ASP A 326 -8.66 -5.50 12.96
C ASP A 326 -7.34 -6.11 13.46
N PRO A 327 -7.37 -7.12 14.35
CA PRO A 327 -6.16 -7.72 14.88
C PRO A 327 -5.33 -8.42 13.80
N THR A 328 -5.94 -8.74 12.65
CA THR A 328 -5.31 -9.47 11.55
C THR A 328 -4.47 -8.57 10.62
N VAL A 329 -4.23 -7.31 10.99
CA VAL A 329 -3.22 -6.45 10.32
C VAL A 329 -1.84 -7.08 10.30
N ALA A 330 -1.50 -7.88 11.31
CA ALA A 330 -0.30 -8.69 11.37
C ALA A 330 -0.64 -10.00 12.08
N ASP A 331 0.08 -11.07 11.74
CA ASP A 331 -0.04 -12.37 12.43
C ASP A 331 1.28 -12.79 13.11
N ARG A 332 2.36 -12.07 12.85
CA ARG A 332 3.70 -12.36 13.35
C ARG A 332 4.55 -11.09 13.47
N ALA A 333 5.52 -11.13 14.37
CA ALA A 333 6.49 -10.07 14.57
C ALA A 333 7.87 -10.65 14.85
N VAL A 334 8.90 -9.84 14.64
CA VAL A 334 10.25 -10.11 15.10
C VAL A 334 10.30 -9.92 16.61
N GLU A 335 10.69 -10.96 17.34
CA GLU A 335 10.80 -10.96 18.79
C GLU A 335 12.26 -11.25 19.21
N PRO A 336 12.75 -10.62 20.29
CA PRO A 336 14.00 -11.01 20.92
C PRO A 336 13.94 -12.46 21.41
N ASP A 337 15.01 -13.20 21.17
CA ASP A 337 15.26 -14.52 21.75
C ASP A 337 16.23 -14.37 22.94
N VAL A 338 15.73 -13.76 24.03
CA VAL A 338 16.52 -13.49 25.24
C VAL A 338 16.33 -14.60 26.27
N PRO A 339 17.41 -15.24 26.76
CA PRO A 339 17.32 -16.19 27.86
C PRO A 339 16.80 -15.54 29.14
N THR A 340 15.87 -16.19 29.84
CA THR A 340 15.24 -15.73 31.09
C THR A 340 16.22 -15.36 32.21
N GLY A 341 17.46 -15.88 32.18
CA GLY A 341 18.51 -15.55 33.16
C GLY A 341 19.07 -14.13 33.08
N GLU A 342 18.79 -13.37 32.01
CA GLU A 342 19.22 -11.97 31.86
C GLU A 342 18.15 -10.95 32.28
N MET A 343 17.03 -11.42 32.82
CA MET A 343 15.84 -10.62 33.12
C MET A 343 15.74 -10.25 34.61
N HIS A 344 15.44 -8.99 34.88
CA HIS A 344 15.12 -8.46 36.21
C HIS A 344 13.60 -8.34 36.32
N SER A 345 13.00 -9.01 37.31
CA SER A 345 11.56 -8.93 37.55
C SER A 345 11.20 -7.62 38.25
N ILE A 346 10.14 -6.97 37.77
CA ILE A 346 9.51 -5.81 38.40
C ILE A 346 8.34 -6.32 39.25
N PRO A 347 8.38 -6.17 40.59
CA PRO A 347 7.30 -6.65 41.44
C PRO A 347 6.00 -5.91 41.13
N LEU A 348 4.95 -6.66 40.78
CA LEU A 348 3.65 -6.07 40.44
C LEU A 348 3.01 -5.33 41.63
N ALA A 349 3.34 -5.72 42.86
CA ALA A 349 2.88 -5.06 44.08
C ALA A 349 3.44 -3.65 44.27
N ASP A 350 4.53 -3.29 43.57
CA ASP A 350 5.13 -1.97 43.62
C ASP A 350 4.49 -1.00 42.61
N LEU A 351 3.60 -1.49 41.75
CA LEU A 351 2.92 -0.68 40.73
C LEU A 351 1.69 0.02 41.33
N SER A 352 1.56 1.31 41.02
CA SER A 352 0.35 2.09 41.29
C SER A 352 -0.72 1.74 40.25
N LEU A 353 -1.92 1.41 40.72
CA LEU A 353 -3.05 1.02 39.89
C LEU A 353 -4.06 2.17 39.73
N GLU A 354 -4.53 2.39 38.52
CA GLU A 354 -5.61 3.34 38.21
C GLU A 354 -6.67 2.68 37.33
N GLY A 355 -7.95 2.83 37.68
CA GLY A 355 -9.09 2.28 36.95
C GLY A 355 -10.24 1.91 37.89
N THR A 356 -11.43 1.68 37.34
CA THR A 356 -12.62 1.36 38.16
C THR A 356 -12.53 -0.04 38.76
N TYR A 357 -12.07 -1.01 37.96
CA TYR A 357 -11.93 -2.42 38.35
C TYR A 357 -10.55 -2.94 37.96
N VAL A 358 -9.53 -2.41 38.65
CA VAL A 358 -8.12 -2.78 38.46
C VAL A 358 -7.51 -3.09 39.82
N ASP A 359 -7.20 -4.36 40.06
CA ASP A 359 -6.80 -4.84 41.39
C ASP A 359 -5.66 -5.85 41.30
N LEU A 360 -4.76 -5.83 42.29
CA LEU A 360 -3.76 -6.88 42.49
C LEU A 360 -4.43 -8.11 43.11
N THR A 361 -4.20 -9.27 42.52
CA THR A 361 -4.70 -10.59 42.95
C THR A 361 -3.54 -11.57 43.14
N ASP A 362 -3.82 -12.75 43.68
CA ASP A 362 -2.83 -13.85 43.79
C ASP A 362 -2.27 -14.29 42.43
N GLU A 363 -2.98 -13.99 41.34
CA GLU A 363 -2.63 -14.37 39.97
C GLU A 363 -1.90 -13.27 39.18
N GLY A 364 -1.83 -12.04 39.71
CA GLY A 364 -1.34 -10.85 39.01
C GLY A 364 -2.28 -9.65 39.15
N ILE A 365 -2.04 -8.60 38.36
CA ILE A 365 -2.93 -7.44 38.28
C ILE A 365 -4.05 -7.75 37.29
N SER A 366 -5.27 -7.78 37.78
CA SER A 366 -6.50 -7.96 37.00
C SER A 366 -6.99 -6.61 36.51
N PHE A 367 -7.24 -6.49 35.21
CA PHE A 367 -7.91 -5.36 34.57
C PHE A 367 -9.26 -5.85 34.05
N ALA A 368 -10.32 -5.62 34.82
CA ALA A 368 -11.69 -5.94 34.39
C ALA A 368 -12.35 -4.79 33.60
N THR A 369 -11.70 -3.63 33.57
CA THR A 369 -12.06 -2.47 32.74
C THR A 369 -10.77 -1.77 32.30
N ASN A 370 -10.88 -0.84 31.36
CA ASN A 370 -9.76 0.02 30.98
C ASN A 370 -9.09 0.65 32.22
N GLY A 371 -7.77 0.57 32.27
CA GLY A 371 -6.98 1.09 33.39
C GLY A 371 -5.49 0.85 33.22
N THR A 372 -4.71 1.25 34.21
CA THR A 372 -3.25 1.28 34.14
C THR A 372 -2.58 0.73 35.39
N ALA A 373 -1.39 0.16 35.20
CA ALA A 373 -0.43 -0.14 36.24
C ALA A 373 0.87 0.61 35.94
N THR A 374 1.32 1.44 36.87
CA THR A 374 2.45 2.37 36.66
C THR A 374 3.50 2.22 37.75
N GLY A 375 4.76 2.13 37.36
CA GLY A 375 5.90 2.08 38.28
C GLY A 375 7.12 2.76 37.71
N ASP A 376 8.12 2.95 38.56
CA ASP A 376 9.41 3.49 38.16
C ASP A 376 10.31 2.36 37.65
N LEU A 377 10.99 2.61 36.53
CA LEU A 377 11.96 1.71 35.93
C LEU A 377 13.32 2.41 35.88
N ASP A 378 14.30 1.88 36.60
CA ASP A 378 15.67 2.40 36.61
C ASP A 378 16.57 1.53 35.74
N VAL A 379 17.27 2.17 34.80
CA VAL A 379 18.24 1.52 33.92
C VAL A 379 19.56 2.27 33.90
N GLY A 380 20.68 1.54 33.96
CA GLY A 380 22.01 2.14 34.11
C GLY A 380 22.50 2.89 32.87
N ASP A 381 22.19 2.37 31.68
CA ASP A 381 22.63 2.91 30.40
C ASP A 381 21.44 3.22 29.49
N ALA A 382 21.56 4.23 28.62
CA ALA A 382 20.58 4.44 27.56
C ALA A 382 20.72 3.37 26.47
N GLY A 383 19.59 2.92 25.91
CA GLY A 383 19.60 1.99 24.78
C GLY A 383 18.31 1.17 24.66
N PHE A 384 18.35 0.13 23.82
CA PHE A 384 17.22 -0.80 23.68
C PHE A 384 17.23 -1.81 24.81
N TYR A 385 16.09 -2.01 25.46
CA TYR A 385 15.86 -3.02 26.49
C TYR A 385 14.74 -3.95 26.05
N VAL A 386 14.80 -5.21 26.47
CA VAL A 386 13.70 -6.14 26.26
C VAL A 386 12.80 -6.11 27.49
N LEU A 387 11.59 -5.61 27.32
CA LEU A 387 10.51 -5.72 28.31
C LEU A 387 9.67 -6.94 28.00
N VAL A 388 9.49 -7.84 28.96
CA VAL A 388 8.60 -9.00 28.84
C VAL A 388 7.35 -8.75 29.68
N LEU A 389 6.21 -8.74 29.01
CA LEU A 389 4.89 -8.75 29.64
C LEU A 389 4.35 -10.18 29.64
N ARG A 390 4.09 -10.76 30.80
CA ARG A 390 3.36 -12.03 30.89
C ARG A 390 1.87 -11.75 31.01
N LEU A 391 1.13 -11.96 29.92
CA LEU A 391 -0.28 -11.55 29.79
C LEU A 391 -1.19 -12.76 29.50
N SER A 392 -2.41 -12.69 30.01
CA SER A 392 -3.54 -13.56 29.65
C SER A 392 -4.81 -12.73 29.60
N GLY A 393 -5.89 -13.25 29.02
CA GLY A 393 -7.15 -12.53 29.04
C GLY A 393 -8.31 -13.24 28.34
N THR A 394 -9.51 -12.70 28.52
CA THR A 394 -10.74 -13.21 27.92
C THR A 394 -11.14 -12.38 26.71
N PRO A 395 -11.69 -13.00 25.66
CA PRO A 395 -12.17 -12.27 24.50
C PRO A 395 -13.56 -11.68 24.74
N SER A 396 -13.91 -10.67 23.94
CA SER A 396 -15.29 -10.28 23.69
C SER A 396 -15.46 -10.00 22.21
N GLN A 397 -16.51 -10.57 21.62
CA GLN A 397 -16.84 -10.49 20.19
C GLN A 397 -15.68 -10.97 19.28
N GLY A 398 -14.96 -12.01 19.73
CA GLY A 398 -13.81 -12.57 19.02
C GLY A 398 -12.49 -11.78 19.13
N GLY A 399 -12.51 -10.58 19.72
CA GLY A 399 -11.31 -9.77 19.95
C GLY A 399 -10.71 -9.99 21.34
N LEU A 400 -9.40 -10.18 21.41
CA LEU A 400 -8.62 -10.31 22.65
C LEU A 400 -8.16 -8.95 23.20
N PRO A 401 -7.69 -8.89 24.46
CA PRO A 401 -7.15 -7.66 25.04
C PRO A 401 -5.96 -7.08 24.29
N VAL A 402 -5.83 -5.76 24.36
CA VAL A 402 -4.68 -5.00 23.88
C VAL A 402 -4.04 -4.29 25.07
N ALA A 403 -2.74 -4.53 25.25
CA ALA A 403 -1.90 -3.85 26.23
C ALA A 403 -1.12 -2.71 25.56
N SER A 404 -1.29 -1.47 26.04
CA SER A 404 -0.44 -0.32 25.66
C SER A 404 0.68 -0.15 26.67
N VAL A 405 1.90 0.05 26.19
CA VAL A 405 3.09 0.34 27.01
C VAL A 405 3.50 1.78 26.78
N ARG A 406 3.66 2.52 27.87
CA ARG A 406 4.09 3.93 27.85
C ARG A 406 5.34 4.11 28.70
N VAL A 407 6.24 4.97 28.21
CA VAL A 407 7.42 5.44 28.92
C VAL A 407 7.30 6.96 29.01
N ASP A 408 7.32 7.50 30.23
CA ASP A 408 7.15 8.93 30.53
C ASP A 408 5.89 9.53 29.87
N GLY A 409 4.80 8.77 29.88
CA GLY A 409 3.49 9.16 29.32
C GLY A 409 3.38 9.04 27.80
N ARG A 410 4.47 8.74 27.09
CA ARG A 410 4.45 8.48 25.64
C ARG A 410 4.25 7.00 25.37
N GLU A 411 3.26 6.66 24.54
CA GLU A 411 3.11 5.29 24.04
C GLU A 411 4.30 4.89 23.17
N VAL A 412 4.94 3.78 23.55
CA VAL A 412 6.14 3.23 22.89
C VAL A 412 5.86 1.89 22.23
N ALA A 413 4.86 1.15 22.69
CA ALA A 413 4.43 -0.11 22.09
C ALA A 413 2.96 -0.40 22.40
N SER A 414 2.31 -1.21 21.57
CA SER A 414 1.01 -1.81 21.85
C SER A 414 1.05 -3.28 21.45
N VAL A 415 0.38 -4.13 22.22
CA VAL A 415 0.40 -5.59 22.04
C VAL A 415 -1.01 -6.12 22.08
N GLY A 416 -1.50 -6.64 20.95
CA GLY A 416 -2.67 -7.51 20.94
C GLY A 416 -2.30 -8.89 21.48
N LEU A 417 -3.04 -9.39 22.46
CA LEU A 417 -2.89 -10.77 22.93
C LEU A 417 -3.23 -11.74 21.79
N THR A 418 -2.41 -12.77 21.61
CA THR A 418 -2.60 -13.77 20.54
C THR A 418 -3.31 -15.03 21.01
N GLN A 419 -3.51 -15.18 22.32
CA GLN A 419 -4.15 -16.32 22.95
C GLN A 419 -4.71 -15.92 24.32
N GLN A 420 -5.62 -16.74 24.86
CA GLN A 420 -6.23 -16.49 26.16
C GLN A 420 -5.31 -16.90 27.32
N GLU A 421 -4.58 -18.00 27.15
CA GLU A 421 -3.67 -18.56 28.15
C GLU A 421 -2.43 -17.69 28.36
N PRO A 422 -1.85 -17.67 29.58
CA PRO A 422 -0.66 -16.90 29.88
C PRO A 422 0.49 -17.14 28.91
N ARG A 423 0.99 -16.06 28.29
CA ARG A 423 2.16 -16.04 27.41
C ARG A 423 3.04 -14.83 27.70
N ASP A 424 4.33 -14.97 27.45
CA ASP A 424 5.30 -13.88 27.46
C ASP A 424 5.30 -13.15 26.12
N TYR A 425 5.14 -11.83 26.18
CA TYR A 425 5.19 -10.90 25.05
C TYR A 425 6.43 -10.01 25.20
N PRO A 426 7.55 -10.32 24.51
CA PRO A 426 8.74 -9.51 24.55
C PRO A 426 8.60 -8.29 23.63
N LEU A 427 8.98 -7.13 24.15
CA LEU A 427 8.92 -5.85 23.47
C LEU A 427 10.27 -5.16 23.56
N LEU A 428 10.65 -4.49 22.48
CA LEU A 428 11.86 -3.69 22.44
C LEU A 428 11.55 -2.24 22.71
N LEU A 429 12.09 -1.73 23.81
CA LEU A 429 11.89 -0.36 24.25
C LEU A 429 13.21 0.39 24.20
N GLU A 430 13.21 1.56 23.58
CA GLU A 430 14.33 2.50 23.70
C GLU A 430 14.14 3.30 24.99
N LEU A 431 15.07 3.16 25.93
CA LEU A 431 15.02 3.82 27.24
C LEU A 431 16.19 4.80 27.41
N PRO A 432 15.95 5.99 27.98
CA PRO A 432 17.03 6.86 28.44
C PRO A 432 17.72 6.24 29.68
N ALA A 433 18.95 6.68 29.97
CA ALA A 433 19.63 6.30 31.20
C ALA A 433 18.93 6.94 32.42
N GLY A 434 18.89 6.20 33.53
CA GLY A 434 18.25 6.60 34.78
C GLY A 434 16.79 6.13 34.89
N THR A 435 16.03 6.83 35.74
CA THR A 435 14.65 6.47 36.04
C THR A 435 13.67 6.99 34.99
N SER A 436 12.84 6.09 34.46
CA SER A 436 11.70 6.41 33.59
C SER A 436 10.41 5.88 34.22
N ARG A 437 9.27 6.54 33.96
CA ARG A 437 7.96 6.05 34.39
C ARG A 437 7.41 5.06 33.36
N LEU A 438 7.33 3.79 33.74
CA LEU A 438 6.75 2.72 32.93
C LEU A 438 5.28 2.52 33.27
N THR A 439 4.41 2.57 32.27
CA THR A 439 2.98 2.28 32.41
C THR A 439 2.57 1.16 31.47
N VAL A 440 1.87 0.15 32.00
CA VAL A 440 1.14 -0.87 31.23
C VAL A 440 -0.35 -0.58 31.36
N ALA A 441 -1.07 -0.50 30.25
CA ALA A 441 -2.49 -0.15 30.22
C ALA A 441 -3.32 -1.15 29.43
N PHE A 442 -4.51 -1.50 29.93
CA PHE A 442 -5.55 -2.18 29.16
C PHE A 442 -6.41 -1.12 28.46
N VAL A 443 -6.52 -1.19 27.12
CA VAL A 443 -7.04 -0.05 26.32
C VAL A 443 -8.24 -0.34 25.43
N ASN A 444 -8.67 -1.60 25.34
CA ASN A 444 -9.78 -1.99 24.46
C ASN A 444 -10.88 -2.75 25.22
N ASP A 445 -11.19 -2.37 26.45
CA ASP A 445 -12.31 -2.93 27.21
C ASP A 445 -13.61 -3.00 26.39
N LEU A 446 -14.32 -4.12 26.51
CA LEU A 446 -15.57 -4.38 25.81
C LEU A 446 -16.44 -5.39 26.56
N PHE A 447 -17.62 -4.94 26.99
CA PHE A 447 -18.68 -5.78 27.55
C PHE A 447 -19.90 -5.78 26.63
N VAL A 448 -20.14 -6.88 25.90
CA VAL A 448 -21.26 -7.01 24.95
C VAL A 448 -21.77 -8.46 24.94
N GLY A 449 -23.10 -8.63 24.96
CA GLY A 449 -23.71 -9.95 24.82
C GLY A 449 -23.40 -10.91 25.98
N GLY A 450 -22.98 -10.38 27.13
CA GLY A 450 -22.51 -11.18 28.28
C GLY A 450 -21.06 -11.65 28.17
N GLU A 451 -20.37 -11.36 27.06
CA GLU A 451 -18.93 -11.54 26.93
C GLU A 451 -18.19 -10.30 27.42
N ASP A 452 -17.18 -10.53 28.25
CA ASP A 452 -16.40 -9.50 28.92
C ASP A 452 -14.92 -9.64 28.58
N ARG A 453 -14.34 -8.59 28.00
CA ARG A 453 -12.93 -8.58 27.62
C ARG A 453 -12.11 -8.10 28.81
N ASN A 454 -11.35 -9.02 29.40
CA ASN A 454 -10.54 -8.74 30.57
C ASN A 454 -9.08 -9.07 30.30
N MET A 455 -8.17 -8.29 30.88
CA MET A 455 -6.72 -8.51 30.79
C MET A 455 -6.14 -8.83 32.17
N MET A 456 -5.17 -9.73 32.22
CA MET A 456 -4.40 -10.03 33.43
C MET A 456 -2.91 -9.87 33.15
N LEU A 457 -2.25 -8.97 33.89
CA LEU A 457 -0.80 -8.84 33.93
C LEU A 457 -0.24 -9.73 35.04
N ARG A 458 0.36 -10.85 34.65
CA ARG A 458 0.85 -11.89 35.58
C ARG A 458 2.32 -11.76 35.92
N GLY A 459 3.07 -11.01 35.11
CA GLY A 459 4.49 -10.81 35.31
C GLY A 459 5.03 -9.69 34.43
N LEU A 460 6.04 -9.02 34.95
CA LEU A 460 6.72 -7.92 34.31
C LEU A 460 8.22 -8.08 34.55
N ALA A 461 9.02 -8.06 33.49
CA ALA A 461 10.46 -8.17 33.59
C ALA A 461 11.17 -7.37 32.50
N VAL A 462 12.39 -6.90 32.78
CA VAL A 462 13.22 -6.14 31.82
C VAL A 462 14.65 -6.70 31.81
N THR A 463 15.36 -6.62 30.69
CA THR A 463 16.80 -6.97 30.69
C THR A 463 17.61 -6.06 31.62
N GLY A 464 18.59 -6.61 32.33
CA GLY A 464 19.44 -5.82 33.24
C GLY A 464 20.42 -4.85 32.55
N ARG A 465 20.57 -4.96 31.23
CA ARG A 465 21.47 -4.16 30.38
C ARG A 465 20.81 -3.90 29.02
N PRO A 466 21.27 -2.89 28.25
CA PRO A 466 20.80 -2.70 26.89
C PRO A 466 21.06 -3.94 26.04
N TRP A 467 20.01 -4.46 25.43
CA TRP A 467 20.08 -5.51 24.43
C TRP A 467 20.35 -4.88 23.06
N LYS A 468 21.45 -5.30 22.43
CA LYS A 468 21.94 -4.71 21.18
C LYS A 468 21.91 -5.75 20.06
N PRO A 469 20.76 -5.94 19.40
CA PRO A 469 20.73 -6.69 18.15
C PRO A 469 21.49 -5.88 17.09
N GLN A 470 22.48 -6.49 16.45
CA GLN A 470 23.38 -5.78 15.55
C GLN A 470 22.59 -5.21 14.35
N GLY A 471 22.47 -3.88 14.30
CA GLY A 471 21.83 -3.18 13.17
C GLY A 471 20.33 -3.42 13.00
N LEU A 472 19.60 -3.73 14.09
CA LEU A 472 18.13 -3.78 14.06
C LEU A 472 17.53 -2.37 14.07
N GLU A 473 16.59 -2.13 13.17
CA GLU A 473 15.68 -0.99 13.18
C GLU A 473 14.24 -1.48 13.21
N MET A 474 13.38 -0.76 13.95
CA MET A 474 11.95 -1.05 14.06
C MET A 474 11.15 0.18 13.64
N PRO A 475 10.81 0.32 12.35
CA PRO A 475 10.01 1.44 11.86
C PRO A 475 8.62 1.50 12.51
N VAL A 476 8.08 0.35 12.92
CA VAL A 476 6.76 0.17 13.52
C VAL A 476 6.82 -0.66 14.81
N GLN A 477 5.75 -0.56 15.62
CA GLN A 477 5.56 -1.31 16.86
C GLN A 477 4.17 -1.98 16.87
N PRO A 478 4.04 -3.27 17.24
CA PRO A 478 5.15 -4.20 17.53
C PRO A 478 6.04 -4.39 16.28
N ALA A 479 7.20 -5.03 16.40
CA ALA A 479 8.21 -5.16 15.34
C ALA A 479 7.78 -6.10 14.19
N VAL A 480 6.61 -5.81 13.60
CA VAL A 480 6.02 -6.49 12.44
C VAL A 480 6.73 -6.06 11.17
N LEU A 481 7.24 -4.83 11.09
CA LEU A 481 8.23 -4.42 10.10
C LEU A 481 9.54 -4.15 10.83
N ALA A 482 10.60 -4.85 10.43
CA ALA A 482 11.93 -4.71 11.01
C ALA A 482 13.01 -4.74 9.92
N VAL A 483 14.09 -4.01 10.13
CA VAL A 483 15.27 -4.02 9.26
C VAL A 483 16.44 -4.55 10.07
N VAL A 484 17.20 -5.50 9.53
CA VAL A 484 18.42 -6.00 10.16
C VAL A 484 19.58 -5.87 9.19
N GLN A 485 20.65 -5.21 9.63
CA GLN A 485 21.89 -5.15 8.87
C GLN A 485 22.52 -6.54 8.80
N ALA A 486 22.80 -7.03 7.59
CA ALA A 486 23.42 -8.33 7.37
C ALA A 486 24.54 -8.21 6.32
N GLY A 487 25.79 -8.33 6.76
CA GLY A 487 26.94 -8.01 5.91
C GLY A 487 26.94 -6.53 5.50
N ALA A 488 27.17 -6.25 4.22
CA ALA A 488 27.08 -4.90 3.66
C ALA A 488 25.64 -4.49 3.29
N GLY A 489 24.72 -5.46 3.19
CA GLY A 489 23.33 -5.29 2.80
C GLY A 489 22.38 -5.36 4.00
N ARG A 490 21.10 -5.55 3.70
CA ARG A 490 20.05 -5.55 4.72
C ARG A 490 18.95 -6.56 4.45
N LEU A 491 18.40 -7.09 5.53
CA LEU A 491 17.18 -7.89 5.53
C LEU A 491 16.01 -7.05 6.06
N VAL A 492 14.90 -7.06 5.35
CA VAL A 492 13.65 -6.42 5.76
C VAL A 492 12.62 -7.50 6.02
N LEU A 493 12.17 -7.60 7.26
CA LEU A 493 11.21 -8.61 7.72
C LEU A 493 9.84 -7.93 7.84
N ASP A 494 8.82 -8.47 7.19
CA ASP A 494 7.47 -7.89 7.19
C ASP A 494 6.40 -8.93 7.56
N GLY A 495 5.66 -8.67 8.63
CA GLY A 495 4.54 -9.45 9.15
C GLY A 495 3.18 -8.79 8.91
N VAL A 496 3.12 -7.61 8.26
CA VAL A 496 1.87 -6.93 7.94
C VAL A 496 1.11 -7.70 6.87
N ARG A 497 -0.10 -8.19 7.14
CA ARG A 497 -0.85 -9.08 6.24
C ARG A 497 -1.60 -8.37 5.12
N TRP A 498 -0.90 -7.51 4.38
CA TRP A 498 -1.43 -6.84 3.19
C TRP A 498 -1.82 -7.80 2.07
N ASP A 499 -1.23 -9.01 2.05
CA ASP A 499 -1.45 -10.07 1.08
C ASP A 499 -2.75 -10.86 1.32
N THR A 500 -3.18 -11.01 2.58
CA THR A 500 -4.31 -11.87 2.95
C THR A 500 -5.47 -11.16 3.64
N ASN A 501 -5.37 -9.87 3.97
CA ASN A 501 -6.47 -9.11 4.57
C ASN A 501 -7.34 -8.43 3.50
N ALA A 502 -8.37 -9.12 3.03
CA ALA A 502 -9.27 -8.60 1.99
C ALA A 502 -10.11 -7.40 2.45
N ALA A 503 -10.47 -7.34 3.75
CA ALA A 503 -11.31 -6.27 4.30
C ALA A 503 -10.60 -4.91 4.30
N ASN A 504 -9.28 -4.90 4.50
CA ASN A 504 -8.45 -3.69 4.56
C ASN A 504 -7.51 -3.56 3.36
N ARG A 505 -7.87 -4.20 2.25
CA ARG A 505 -7.00 -4.34 1.08
C ARG A 505 -6.46 -3.01 0.54
N THR A 506 -7.27 -1.97 0.46
CA THR A 506 -6.81 -0.64 0.01
C THR A 506 -5.67 -0.11 0.88
N LYS A 507 -5.82 -0.20 2.21
CA LYS A 507 -4.80 0.23 3.18
C LYS A 507 -3.52 -0.61 3.04
N GLY A 508 -3.68 -1.94 3.02
CA GLY A 508 -2.57 -2.87 2.85
C GLY A 508 -1.81 -2.67 1.55
N TYR A 509 -2.51 -2.40 0.45
CA TYR A 509 -1.87 -2.20 -0.86
C TYR A 509 -1.18 -0.84 -0.98
N ARG A 510 -1.74 0.24 -0.39
CA ARG A 510 -1.02 1.53 -0.25
C ARG A 510 0.28 1.35 0.54
N TYR A 511 0.25 0.58 1.63
CA TYR A 511 1.45 0.23 2.39
C TYR A 511 2.47 -0.57 1.54
N ALA A 512 2.05 -1.69 0.95
CA ALA A 512 2.93 -2.58 0.21
C ALA A 512 3.53 -1.92 -1.04
N SER A 513 2.72 -1.16 -1.79
CA SER A 513 3.19 -0.43 -2.99
C SER A 513 4.28 0.58 -2.63
N GLY A 514 4.06 1.39 -1.59
CA GLY A 514 5.04 2.36 -1.11
C GLY A 514 6.32 1.69 -0.58
N LEU A 515 6.16 0.64 0.25
CA LEU A 515 7.29 -0.11 0.81
C LEU A 515 8.16 -0.73 -0.29
N LEU A 516 7.55 -1.44 -1.25
CA LEU A 516 8.27 -2.08 -2.34
C LEU A 516 8.99 -1.06 -3.23
N ALA A 517 8.37 0.10 -3.49
CA ALA A 517 9.06 1.20 -4.14
C ALA A 517 10.27 1.67 -3.32
N ASN A 518 10.12 1.88 -2.01
CA ASN A 518 11.21 2.29 -1.10
C ASN A 518 12.35 1.25 -1.03
N LEU A 519 12.06 -0.02 -1.31
CA LEU A 519 13.04 -1.11 -1.40
C LEU A 519 13.70 -1.23 -2.79
N GLY A 520 13.25 -0.44 -3.76
CA GLY A 520 13.78 -0.46 -5.13
C GLY A 520 13.19 -1.56 -6.01
N ALA A 521 11.97 -2.02 -5.73
CA ALA A 521 11.25 -2.92 -6.62
C ALA A 521 11.03 -2.26 -7.99
N THR A 522 11.08 -3.10 -9.02
CA THR A 522 10.68 -2.75 -10.39
C THR A 522 9.18 -2.91 -10.56
N PHE A 523 8.58 -2.04 -11.36
CA PHE A 523 7.15 -2.06 -11.65
C PHE A 523 6.90 -2.23 -13.14
N ASP A 524 5.72 -2.75 -13.46
CA ASP A 524 5.30 -3.06 -14.81
C ASP A 524 5.43 -1.85 -15.75
N ARG A 525 5.59 -2.19 -17.01
CA ARG A 525 5.78 -1.22 -18.09
C ARG A 525 4.58 -0.28 -18.18
N ALA A 526 4.86 1.00 -18.45
CA ALA A 526 3.83 1.90 -18.93
C ALA A 526 3.22 1.32 -20.20
N GLU A 527 1.89 1.24 -20.22
CA GLU A 527 1.11 0.86 -21.37
C GLU A 527 0.14 1.98 -21.73
N PRO A 528 -0.13 2.20 -23.03
CA PRO A 528 -1.14 3.17 -23.45
C PRO A 528 -2.48 2.91 -22.77
N ALA A 529 -3.15 3.98 -22.35
CA ALA A 529 -4.44 3.86 -21.72
C ALA A 529 -5.42 3.16 -22.68
N PRO A 530 -6.19 2.16 -22.22
CA PRO A 530 -7.25 1.60 -23.05
C PRO A 530 -8.30 2.67 -23.36
N VAL A 531 -8.90 2.55 -24.54
CA VAL A 531 -10.12 3.29 -24.86
C VAL A 531 -11.27 2.61 -24.15
N TRP A 532 -11.90 3.31 -23.22
CA TRP A 532 -13.02 2.81 -22.42
C TRP A 532 -14.36 3.10 -23.10
N ILE A 533 -15.19 2.08 -23.21
CA ILE A 533 -16.61 2.20 -23.52
C ILE A 533 -17.35 2.29 -22.17
N PRO A 534 -17.94 3.45 -21.82
CA PRO A 534 -18.61 3.63 -20.54
C PRO A 534 -19.80 2.69 -20.37
N GLY A 535 -20.01 2.18 -19.16
CA GLY A 535 -21.11 1.27 -18.81
C GLY A 535 -22.47 1.89 -19.09
N GLY A 536 -22.61 3.21 -18.98
CA GLY A 536 -23.82 3.93 -19.37
C GLY A 536 -24.16 3.86 -20.87
N ARG A 537 -23.26 3.37 -21.74
CA ARG A 537 -23.53 3.10 -23.16
C ARG A 537 -24.09 1.70 -23.41
N PHE A 538 -23.99 0.79 -22.45
CA PHE A 538 -24.47 -0.57 -22.62
C PHE A 538 -25.99 -0.64 -22.44
N GLU A 539 -26.65 -1.45 -23.26
CA GLU A 539 -28.07 -1.75 -23.18
C GLU A 539 -28.30 -3.23 -22.82
N PRO A 540 -29.36 -3.57 -22.07
CA PRO A 540 -29.67 -4.95 -21.73
C PRO A 540 -29.98 -5.77 -23.00
N VAL A 541 -29.40 -6.96 -23.09
CA VAL A 541 -29.71 -7.94 -24.13
C VAL A 541 -30.94 -8.73 -23.69
N GLY A 542 -32.11 -8.31 -24.19
CA GLY A 542 -33.40 -8.90 -23.79
C GLY A 542 -33.89 -8.38 -22.44
N GLN A 543 -34.69 -9.20 -21.74
CA GLN A 543 -35.20 -8.87 -20.41
C GLN A 543 -34.29 -9.45 -19.32
N ILE A 544 -33.84 -8.59 -18.40
CA ILE A 544 -33.05 -8.98 -17.22
C ILE A 544 -33.90 -8.69 -16.00
N ALA A 545 -34.15 -9.70 -15.17
CA ALA A 545 -35.07 -9.60 -14.04
C ALA A 545 -34.65 -8.50 -13.05
N TYR A 546 -33.36 -8.45 -12.70
CA TYR A 546 -32.81 -7.47 -11.78
C TYR A 546 -31.54 -6.85 -12.34
N SER A 547 -31.65 -5.63 -12.86
CA SER A 547 -30.49 -4.83 -13.29
C SER A 547 -30.75 -3.34 -13.11
N ARG A 548 -29.67 -2.55 -13.10
CA ARG A 548 -29.72 -1.09 -13.02
C ARG A 548 -28.67 -0.47 -13.93
N LYS A 549 -29.08 0.50 -14.72
CA LYS A 549 -28.17 1.32 -15.53
C LYS A 549 -28.00 2.72 -14.91
N GLN A 550 -26.77 3.22 -14.89
CA GLN A 550 -26.37 4.55 -14.43
C GLN A 550 -25.50 5.22 -15.51
N PRO A 551 -25.27 6.55 -15.46
CA PRO A 551 -24.46 7.23 -16.47
C PRO A 551 -23.05 6.68 -16.64
N ASP A 552 -22.45 6.17 -15.56
CA ASP A 552 -21.05 5.72 -15.50
C ASP A 552 -20.89 4.21 -15.28
N GLN A 553 -21.97 3.45 -15.07
CA GLN A 553 -21.91 1.99 -14.89
C GLN A 553 -23.25 1.30 -15.18
N PHE A 554 -23.22 -0.01 -15.42
CA PHE A 554 -24.39 -0.88 -15.27
C PHE A 554 -24.15 -1.90 -14.15
N ALA A 555 -25.23 -2.35 -13.53
CA ALA A 555 -25.23 -3.35 -12.48
C ALA A 555 -26.22 -4.46 -12.82
N ILE A 556 -25.79 -5.71 -12.67
CA ILE A 556 -26.59 -6.89 -12.92
C ILE A 556 -26.68 -7.66 -11.59
N PHE A 557 -27.91 -7.87 -11.11
CA PHE A 557 -28.23 -8.56 -9.85
C PHE A 557 -28.92 -9.92 -10.09
N SER A 558 -28.91 -10.37 -11.35
CA SER A 558 -29.40 -11.68 -11.77
C SER A 558 -28.70 -12.09 -13.06
N ALA A 559 -28.64 -13.36 -13.42
CA ALA A 559 -28.08 -13.77 -14.72
C ALA A 559 -28.65 -12.93 -15.88
N GLY A 560 -27.77 -12.41 -16.74
CA GLY A 560 -28.15 -11.50 -17.81
C GLY A 560 -26.94 -10.86 -18.49
N ALA A 561 -27.19 -10.21 -19.62
CA ALA A 561 -26.14 -9.62 -20.44
C ALA A 561 -26.45 -8.19 -20.87
N TYR A 562 -25.42 -7.37 -20.97
CA TYR A 562 -25.46 -6.00 -21.46
C TYR A 562 -24.55 -5.89 -22.68
N ALA A 563 -24.94 -5.13 -23.71
CA ALA A 563 -24.17 -4.95 -24.93
C ALA A 563 -24.05 -3.47 -25.34
N ALA A 564 -22.92 -3.11 -25.94
CA ALA A 564 -22.68 -1.78 -26.50
C ALA A 564 -22.04 -1.90 -27.88
N THR A 565 -22.43 -1.03 -28.80
CA THR A 565 -21.79 -0.88 -30.11
C THR A 565 -20.67 0.15 -30.04
N PHE A 566 -19.56 -0.14 -30.71
CA PHE A 566 -18.43 0.75 -30.86
C PHE A 566 -17.85 0.69 -32.27
N ARG A 567 -17.06 1.68 -32.63
CA ARG A 567 -16.34 1.74 -33.92
C ARG A 567 -14.87 1.44 -33.70
N CYS A 568 -14.31 0.50 -34.44
CA CYS A 568 -12.87 0.28 -34.56
C CYS A 568 -12.35 1.02 -35.80
N LEU A 569 -11.32 1.84 -35.65
CA LEU A 569 -10.76 2.62 -36.77
C LEU A 569 -9.67 1.88 -37.56
N ALA A 570 -9.01 0.89 -36.95
CA ALA A 570 -7.87 0.20 -37.55
C ALA A 570 -7.88 -1.29 -37.25
N ASP A 571 -7.58 -2.09 -38.28
CA ASP A 571 -7.34 -3.53 -38.14
C ASP A 571 -6.19 -3.78 -37.15
N GLY A 572 -6.33 -4.75 -36.25
CA GLY A 572 -5.27 -5.04 -35.31
C GLY A 572 -5.63 -6.06 -34.23
N SER A 573 -4.61 -6.39 -33.43
CA SER A 573 -4.79 -7.14 -32.19
C SER A 573 -5.10 -6.16 -31.06
N TYR A 574 -6.06 -6.49 -30.21
CA TYR A 574 -6.49 -5.65 -29.11
C TYR A 574 -6.60 -6.46 -27.82
N ASN A 575 -6.02 -5.93 -26.74
CA ASN A 575 -6.30 -6.38 -25.39
C ASN A 575 -7.68 -5.86 -24.95
N VAL A 576 -8.53 -6.77 -24.50
CA VAL A 576 -9.82 -6.44 -23.89
C VAL A 576 -9.67 -6.42 -22.38
N LEU A 577 -10.24 -5.38 -21.79
CA LEU A 577 -10.23 -5.15 -20.35
C LEU A 577 -11.65 -4.89 -19.89
N ILE A 578 -11.93 -5.18 -18.64
CA ILE A 578 -13.17 -4.79 -18.00
C ILE A 578 -12.84 -4.05 -16.71
N ARG A 579 -13.46 -2.89 -16.50
CA ARG A 579 -13.40 -2.20 -15.23
C ARG A 579 -14.70 -2.40 -14.47
N GLY A 580 -14.61 -2.89 -13.25
CA GLY A 580 -15.78 -3.11 -12.42
C GLY A 580 -15.45 -3.70 -11.06
N ARG A 581 -16.50 -4.08 -10.35
CA ARG A 581 -16.45 -4.72 -9.03
C ARG A 581 -17.57 -5.75 -8.93
N SER A 582 -17.51 -6.60 -7.91
CA SER A 582 -18.62 -7.47 -7.55
C SER A 582 -18.77 -7.69 -6.05
N THR A 583 -19.97 -8.08 -5.63
CA THR A 583 -20.19 -8.61 -4.27
C THR A 583 -20.05 -10.12 -4.30
N PRO A 584 -19.33 -10.73 -3.34
CA PRO A 584 -19.26 -12.18 -3.25
C PRO A 584 -20.56 -12.74 -2.65
N ALA A 585 -20.82 -14.02 -2.94
CA ALA A 585 -21.76 -14.84 -2.19
C ALA A 585 -21.08 -16.19 -1.90
N GLY A 586 -21.01 -16.56 -0.62
CA GLY A 586 -20.27 -17.75 -0.18
C GLY A 586 -18.77 -17.66 -0.49
N GLY A 587 -18.20 -16.46 -0.39
CA GLY A 587 -16.78 -16.18 -0.69
C GLY A 587 -16.40 -16.18 -2.17
N VAL A 588 -17.34 -16.40 -3.09
CA VAL A 588 -17.08 -16.43 -4.54
C VAL A 588 -17.68 -15.19 -5.21
N PHE A 589 -16.86 -14.48 -5.97
CA PHE A 589 -17.18 -13.26 -6.71
C PHE A 589 -17.80 -13.53 -8.10
N ALA A 590 -18.33 -12.48 -8.74
CA ALA A 590 -18.97 -12.56 -10.05
C ALA A 590 -18.01 -12.89 -11.19
N ASN A 591 -18.45 -13.75 -12.10
CA ASN A 591 -17.83 -14.01 -13.39
C ASN A 591 -18.53 -13.18 -14.47
N ALA A 592 -17.73 -12.52 -15.30
CA ALA A 592 -18.17 -11.78 -16.47
C ALA A 592 -17.60 -12.46 -17.73
N ALA A 593 -18.47 -13.06 -18.55
CA ALA A 593 -18.11 -13.49 -19.89
C ALA A 593 -18.16 -12.30 -20.83
N VAL A 594 -17.04 -11.95 -21.45
CA VAL A 594 -16.96 -10.84 -22.40
C VAL A 594 -16.78 -11.38 -23.81
N SER A 595 -17.69 -11.00 -24.69
CA SER A 595 -17.72 -11.43 -26.08
C SER A 595 -17.70 -10.21 -27.00
N VAL A 596 -17.09 -10.34 -28.17
CA VAL A 596 -17.16 -9.32 -29.24
C VAL A 596 -17.71 -9.98 -30.50
N ASP A 597 -18.75 -9.38 -31.08
CA ASP A 597 -19.51 -9.91 -32.22
C ASP A 597 -19.99 -11.36 -32.05
N GLY A 598 -20.26 -11.74 -30.79
CA GLY A 598 -20.71 -13.07 -30.41
C GLY A 598 -19.59 -14.09 -30.17
N GLU A 599 -18.33 -13.76 -30.43
CA GLU A 599 -17.19 -14.60 -30.09
C GLU A 599 -16.73 -14.33 -28.65
N LEU A 600 -16.67 -15.38 -27.82
CA LEU A 600 -16.19 -15.26 -26.44
C LEU A 600 -14.69 -14.95 -26.43
N VAL A 601 -14.32 -13.80 -25.86
CA VAL A 601 -12.92 -13.46 -25.63
C VAL A 601 -12.40 -14.28 -24.45
N HIS A 602 -13.06 -14.14 -23.29
CA HIS A 602 -12.81 -14.95 -22.10
C HIS A 602 -13.89 -14.71 -21.03
N GLU A 603 -13.94 -15.59 -20.02
CA GLU A 603 -14.69 -15.37 -18.79
C GLU A 603 -13.73 -14.94 -17.68
N VAL A 604 -13.97 -13.78 -17.07
CA VAL A 604 -13.10 -13.21 -16.03
C VAL A 604 -13.83 -13.07 -14.70
N ASN A 605 -13.18 -13.44 -13.59
CA ASN A 605 -13.72 -13.28 -12.25
C ASN A 605 -13.37 -11.89 -11.69
N LEU A 606 -14.39 -11.07 -11.40
CA LEU A 606 -14.23 -9.74 -10.80
C LEU A 606 -14.09 -9.84 -9.27
N HIS A 607 -12.96 -10.37 -8.81
CA HIS A 607 -12.64 -10.70 -7.41
C HIS A 607 -12.37 -9.49 -6.49
N SER A 608 -13.13 -8.41 -6.63
CA SER A 608 -13.01 -7.21 -5.80
C SER A 608 -14.35 -6.54 -5.57
N SER A 609 -14.60 -6.11 -4.33
CA SER A 609 -15.74 -5.26 -3.98
C SER A 609 -15.49 -3.76 -4.23
N SER A 610 -14.30 -3.38 -4.68
CA SER A 610 -13.97 -2.05 -5.19
C SER A 610 -13.65 -2.11 -6.69
N ASP A 611 -13.90 -1.03 -7.43
CA ASP A 611 -13.65 -0.99 -8.88
C ASP A 611 -12.18 -1.28 -9.20
N ARG A 612 -11.95 -2.20 -10.13
CA ARG A 612 -10.64 -2.60 -10.65
C ARG A 612 -10.69 -2.85 -12.14
N VAL A 613 -9.53 -2.78 -12.78
CA VAL A 613 -9.35 -3.21 -14.18
C VAL A 613 -8.89 -4.67 -14.20
N TYR A 614 -9.58 -5.50 -14.97
CA TYR A 614 -9.24 -6.90 -15.20
C TYR A 614 -8.92 -7.11 -16.67
N ARG A 615 -7.86 -7.86 -16.96
CA ARG A 615 -7.58 -8.32 -18.32
C ARG A 615 -8.52 -9.46 -18.65
N VAL A 616 -9.27 -9.30 -19.74
CA VAL A 616 -10.17 -10.34 -20.23
C VAL A 616 -9.43 -11.25 -21.20
N GLY A 617 -8.77 -10.69 -22.20
CA GLY A 617 -8.02 -11.47 -23.19
C GLY A 617 -7.52 -10.61 -24.34
N THR A 618 -7.25 -11.26 -25.47
CA THR A 618 -6.82 -10.60 -26.70
C THR A 618 -7.65 -11.12 -27.86
N LEU A 619 -8.10 -10.24 -28.74
CA LEU A 619 -8.72 -10.61 -30.01
C LEU A 619 -8.19 -9.78 -31.16
N ARG A 620 -8.48 -10.21 -32.39
CA ARG A 620 -8.28 -9.38 -33.59
C ARG A 620 -9.59 -8.68 -33.95
N LEU A 621 -9.50 -7.37 -34.20
CA LEU A 621 -10.60 -6.56 -34.75
C LEU A 621 -10.24 -6.10 -36.15
N THR A 622 -11.25 -5.97 -37.00
CA THR A 622 -11.18 -5.23 -38.26
C THR A 622 -11.61 -3.78 -38.03
N ALA A 623 -11.32 -2.87 -38.95
CA ALA A 623 -11.93 -1.56 -38.97
C ALA A 623 -13.43 -1.69 -39.28
N GLY A 624 -14.29 -1.00 -38.54
CA GLY A 624 -15.73 -1.10 -38.70
C GLY A 624 -16.51 -0.96 -37.40
N LEU A 625 -17.78 -1.36 -37.43
CA LEU A 625 -18.64 -1.41 -36.25
C LEU A 625 -18.58 -2.79 -35.62
N HIS A 626 -18.51 -2.83 -34.30
CA HIS A 626 -18.45 -4.04 -33.49
C HIS A 626 -19.41 -3.91 -32.31
N THR A 627 -19.84 -5.05 -31.77
CA THR A 627 -20.64 -5.12 -30.55
C THR A 627 -19.90 -5.88 -29.48
N VAL A 628 -19.70 -5.26 -28.33
CA VAL A 628 -19.18 -5.94 -27.14
C VAL A 628 -20.32 -6.28 -26.20
N THR A 629 -20.31 -7.49 -25.66
CA THR A 629 -21.31 -8.01 -24.72
C THR A 629 -20.61 -8.45 -23.44
N VAL A 630 -21.18 -8.11 -22.30
CA VAL A 630 -20.78 -8.60 -20.98
C VAL A 630 -21.94 -9.38 -20.38
N GLU A 631 -21.72 -10.64 -20.06
CA GLU A 631 -22.70 -11.55 -19.47
C GLU A 631 -22.29 -11.95 -18.04
N PHE A 632 -23.23 -11.86 -17.10
CA PHE A 632 -23.06 -12.34 -15.73
C PHE A 632 -23.42 -13.83 -15.64
N THR A 633 -22.42 -14.71 -15.58
CA THR A 633 -22.58 -16.16 -15.84
C THR A 633 -22.72 -17.03 -14.60
N ASN A 634 -22.32 -16.55 -13.43
CA ASN A 634 -22.32 -17.32 -12.20
C ASN A 634 -23.23 -16.72 -11.12
N ASP A 635 -24.36 -16.14 -11.52
CA ASP A 635 -25.35 -15.59 -10.59
C ASP A 635 -25.77 -16.60 -9.51
N ARG A 636 -25.74 -16.18 -8.24
CA ARG A 636 -26.07 -17.04 -7.10
C ARG A 636 -26.24 -16.24 -5.80
N THR A 637 -27.30 -16.57 -5.07
CA THR A 637 -27.49 -16.17 -3.66
C THR A 637 -27.12 -17.34 -2.73
N ILE A 638 -26.33 -17.08 -1.68
CA ILE A 638 -25.91 -18.08 -0.67
C ILE A 638 -26.06 -17.44 0.70
N ASP A 639 -26.78 -18.09 1.62
CA ASP A 639 -26.95 -17.65 3.02
C ASP A 639 -27.39 -16.17 3.20
N GLY A 640 -28.16 -15.66 2.24
CA GLY A 640 -28.62 -14.26 2.22
C GLY A 640 -27.64 -13.26 1.63
N GLU A 641 -26.41 -13.68 1.29
CA GLU A 641 -25.49 -12.92 0.47
C GLU A 641 -25.84 -13.10 -1.01
N ASP A 642 -25.77 -12.01 -1.76
CA ASP A 642 -26.12 -11.99 -3.17
C ASP A 642 -24.93 -11.58 -4.02
N ARG A 643 -24.66 -12.37 -5.07
CA ARG A 643 -23.56 -12.12 -5.98
C ARG A 643 -24.02 -11.14 -7.04
N ASN A 644 -23.38 -9.98 -7.08
CA ASN A 644 -23.79 -8.90 -7.98
C ASN A 644 -22.61 -8.40 -8.80
N LEU A 645 -22.83 -8.15 -10.09
CA LEU A 645 -21.82 -7.65 -11.01
C LEU A 645 -22.05 -6.16 -11.27
N PHE A 646 -21.02 -5.33 -11.08
CA PHE A 646 -21.05 -3.90 -11.38
C PHE A 646 -19.95 -3.58 -12.37
N VAL A 647 -20.31 -3.16 -13.58
CA VAL A 647 -19.36 -2.87 -14.66
C VAL A 647 -19.39 -1.38 -14.95
N ARG A 648 -18.24 -0.75 -14.77
CA ARG A 648 -18.04 0.67 -15.05
C ARG A 648 -17.74 0.90 -16.52
N ASP A 649 -16.87 0.11 -17.11
CA ASP A 649 -16.48 0.26 -18.51
C ASP A 649 -15.81 -1.01 -19.09
N VAL A 650 -15.83 -1.14 -20.42
CA VAL A 650 -15.06 -2.17 -21.15
C VAL A 650 -14.03 -1.47 -22.03
N GLY A 651 -12.78 -1.87 -21.90
CA GLY A 651 -11.63 -1.19 -22.47
C GLY A 651 -11.00 -1.97 -23.62
N PHE A 652 -10.57 -1.26 -24.66
CA PHE A 652 -9.79 -1.82 -25.76
C PHE A 652 -8.45 -1.11 -25.86
N ARG A 653 -7.36 -1.88 -25.83
CA ARG A 653 -6.00 -1.37 -25.95
C ARG A 653 -5.34 -2.05 -27.14
N SER A 654 -4.74 -1.27 -28.05
CA SER A 654 -4.00 -1.86 -29.17
C SER A 654 -2.83 -2.68 -28.63
N ASN A 655 -2.68 -3.90 -29.13
CA ASN A 655 -1.59 -4.82 -28.83
C ASN A 655 -0.71 -4.86 -30.09
N ARG A 656 0.32 -3.99 -30.13
CA ARG A 656 1.24 -3.90 -31.26
C ARG A 656 2.28 -5.02 -31.23
#